data_AF-A0A1F5YVE6-F1
#
_entry.id   AF-A0A1F5YVE6-F1
#
_cell.length_a   1.000
_cell.length_b   1.000
_cell.length_c   1.000
_cell.angle_alpha   90.00
_cell.angle_beta   90.00
_cell.angle_gamma   90.00
#
_symmetry.space_group_name_H-M   'P 1'
#
loop_
_entity.id
_entity.type
_entity.pdbx_description
1 polymer ?
#
loop_
_entity_poly.entity_id
_entity_poly.type
_entity_poly.pdbx_seq_one_letter_code
_entity_poly.pdbx_strand_id
1 'polypeptide(L)'
;MGDITKSAVSQVEYGTSERLEESTVMTSKPRWSHLHYLTGLKPGVVYYYRLVAVDTDTGLRSESETLSFQTEIKAEALRLPGALSGPPYVLDQPDTYYILTEDVSADGNAFQIAADGVTLDLDGHTVVFGKNTDEQVFGVRFINQGRGTLCNGFVVQGERSGNYSCAIRSNSRPSPTEIFGISTDVHLKCAYPINFLSQASDVQIHHNHLYSRVTEIESRHYPGNALLQMYISGGNIRIHDNLLTEGCHRGIYLSESGINVEVDHNDIRHHQQYVNGYALIPCANADFHHNKITSTGRGAHLTKENIQFHDNYFYLSGHQDLDDLPSGSRPFSHNLIELHGIKFEGEEVVNCKVFSNYVRIAQKLPSDSAGLGNPEDKIENGVYLRSIPAGSGPTSLTDNTQNWETGRWRQYYVRYADGFPPAYISQSSLNTLTANLQGSAGPQYTIYMKWQYVPPTPLNIACYNVQAGNEVYGNTFIALTGYEDRDIRHGGYGDTGNWASTIMFVSMDKGSATPGMYSIFVHDNTFISNDLFLNSSSEVNMTVRIENNNFKLTGAPHVTSRESRFRAVGTPLETLVNQGNNQFSLNTDWKNPDINGDGRTNITDAVVFLLKRRQSDHILGDWNVDGREDLSDVVALLREILSTSLTPQNEFTLDALQTVDDISIYTSAAFARLESVGMDGL
;
A
#
# COMPACT_ATOMS: atom_id res chain seq x y z
N MET A 1 17.88 6.42 6.43
CA MET A 1 16.41 6.23 6.50
C MET A 1 15.60 7.37 7.15
N GLY A 2 16.17 8.40 7.79
CA GLY A 2 15.34 9.42 8.49
C GLY A 2 14.33 10.17 7.62
N ASP A 3 14.67 10.47 6.38
CA ASP A 3 13.84 11.26 5.45
C ASP A 3 12.61 10.48 4.93
N ILE A 4 12.81 9.23 4.49
CA ILE A 4 11.76 8.39 3.88
C ILE A 4 10.62 8.03 4.85
N THR A 5 10.76 8.28 6.15
CA THR A 5 9.70 8.00 7.14
C THR A 5 8.60 9.07 7.18
N LYS A 6 8.90 10.30 6.77
CA LYS A 6 7.97 11.42 6.86
C LYS A 6 7.01 11.44 5.67
N SER A 7 5.86 12.08 5.85
CA SER A 7 4.89 12.33 4.79
C SER A 7 4.15 13.63 5.03
N ALA A 8 3.74 14.28 3.95
CA ALA A 8 2.98 15.52 3.99
C ALA A 8 1.88 15.48 2.93
N VAL A 9 0.86 16.32 3.07
CA VAL A 9 0.08 16.73 1.89
C VAL A 9 0.81 17.87 1.20
N SER A 10 0.68 18.00 -0.12
CA SER A 10 1.37 19.05 -0.84
C SER A 10 0.55 19.65 -1.97
N GLN A 11 0.93 20.86 -2.37
CA GLN A 11 0.50 21.56 -3.58
C GLN A 11 1.69 22.29 -4.19
N VAL A 12 1.59 22.65 -5.47
CA VAL A 12 2.56 23.52 -6.15
C VAL A 12 1.89 24.86 -6.40
N GLU A 13 2.50 25.93 -5.89
CA GLU A 13 2.12 27.30 -6.23
C GLU A 13 2.99 27.75 -7.41
N TYR A 14 2.40 28.35 -8.44
CA TYR A 14 3.09 28.69 -9.69
C TYR A 14 2.52 29.96 -10.36
N GLY A 15 3.27 30.52 -11.31
CA GLY A 15 2.80 31.67 -12.09
C GLY A 15 3.87 32.22 -13.04
N THR A 16 3.53 33.25 -13.82
CA THR A 16 4.48 33.92 -14.74
C THR A 16 5.35 34.98 -14.05
N SER A 17 5.23 35.11 -12.73
CA SER A 17 6.06 35.94 -11.88
C SER A 17 6.31 35.24 -10.54
N GLU A 18 7.28 35.71 -9.77
CA GLU A 18 7.60 35.23 -8.41
C GLU A 18 6.46 35.41 -7.39
N ARG A 19 5.31 36.01 -7.78
CA ARG A 19 4.12 36.11 -6.93
C ARG A 19 3.29 34.82 -6.85
N LEU A 20 3.52 33.87 -7.77
CA LEU A 20 2.88 32.54 -7.76
C LEU A 20 1.35 32.61 -7.64
N GLU A 21 0.71 33.20 -8.64
CA GLU A 21 -0.71 33.56 -8.63
C GLU A 21 -1.68 32.37 -8.78
N GLU A 22 -1.16 31.19 -9.13
CA GLU A 22 -1.91 29.95 -9.32
C GLU A 22 -1.42 28.86 -8.36
N SER A 23 -2.26 27.84 -8.13
CA SER A 23 -1.88 26.68 -7.33
C SER A 23 -2.55 25.42 -7.83
N THR A 24 -1.87 24.28 -7.72
CA THR A 24 -2.48 22.96 -7.90
C THR A 24 -3.39 22.64 -6.71
N VAL A 25 -4.26 21.64 -6.90
CA VAL A 25 -5.08 21.13 -5.81
C VAL A 25 -4.17 20.45 -4.77
N MET A 26 -4.36 20.77 -3.49
CA MET A 26 -3.72 20.08 -2.39
C MET A 26 -4.02 18.58 -2.45
N THR A 27 -2.99 17.75 -2.35
CA THR A 27 -3.17 16.29 -2.31
C THR A 27 -4.03 15.88 -1.13
N SER A 28 -4.95 14.94 -1.32
CA SER A 28 -5.90 14.52 -0.28
C SER A 28 -5.33 13.60 0.79
N LYS A 29 -4.21 12.91 0.51
CA LYS A 29 -3.57 11.97 1.43
C LYS A 29 -2.09 12.27 1.58
N PRO A 30 -1.52 12.23 2.80
CA PRO A 30 -0.12 12.54 3.00
C PRO A 30 0.76 11.48 2.31
N ARG A 31 1.81 11.89 1.61
CA ARG A 31 2.78 11.03 0.91
C ARG A 31 4.22 11.46 1.19
N TRP A 32 5.16 10.54 0.96
CA TRP A 32 6.59 10.87 1.00
C TRP A 32 7.03 11.46 -0.35
N SER A 33 6.64 10.82 -1.45
CA SER A 33 6.85 11.37 -2.79
C SER A 33 5.62 12.15 -3.25
N HIS A 34 5.86 13.25 -3.95
CA HIS A 34 4.81 14.13 -4.46
C HIS A 34 4.91 14.25 -5.98
N LEU A 35 3.77 14.21 -6.66
CA LEU A 35 3.65 14.46 -8.09
C LEU A 35 2.53 15.46 -8.32
N HIS A 36 2.81 16.52 -9.07
CA HIS A 36 1.87 17.59 -9.40
C HIS A 36 1.97 17.90 -10.89
N TYR A 37 0.82 18.19 -11.50
CA TYR A 37 0.72 18.56 -12.91
C TYR A 37 0.46 20.06 -13.05
N LEU A 38 1.31 20.73 -13.84
CA LEU A 38 1.08 22.10 -14.27
C LEU A 38 0.62 22.06 -15.73
N THR A 39 -0.68 22.25 -15.96
CA THR A 39 -1.30 22.10 -17.29
C THR A 39 -1.70 23.44 -17.89
N GLY A 40 -1.85 23.51 -19.21
CA GLY A 40 -2.32 24.72 -19.89
C GLY A 40 -1.28 25.86 -19.92
N LEU A 41 0.00 25.51 -19.78
CA LEU A 41 1.09 26.47 -19.83
C LEU A 41 1.32 26.97 -21.26
N LYS A 42 1.69 28.24 -21.41
CA LYS A 42 1.98 28.82 -22.72
C LYS A 42 3.39 28.44 -23.16
N PRO A 43 3.62 27.98 -24.41
CA PRO A 43 4.96 27.70 -24.92
C PRO A 43 5.88 28.94 -24.94
N GLY A 44 7.16 28.76 -24.62
CA GLY A 44 8.17 29.82 -24.63
C GLY A 44 8.10 30.80 -23.45
N VAL A 45 7.23 30.55 -22.47
CA VAL A 45 7.01 31.43 -21.31
C VAL A 45 7.78 30.91 -20.10
N VAL A 46 8.37 31.83 -19.33
CA VAL A 46 8.99 31.52 -18.04
C VAL A 46 7.91 31.43 -16.97
N TYR A 47 7.94 30.33 -16.22
CA TYR A 47 7.10 30.10 -15.06
C TYR A 47 7.98 29.96 -13.82
N TYR A 48 7.50 30.52 -12.72
CA TYR A 48 8.04 30.37 -11.38
C TYR A 48 7.15 29.40 -10.61
N TYR A 49 7.75 28.60 -9.73
CA TYR A 49 7.02 27.63 -8.91
C TYR A 49 7.70 27.37 -7.57
N ARG A 50 6.92 26.92 -6.59
CA ARG A 50 7.44 26.32 -5.35
C ARG A 50 6.54 25.19 -4.86
N LEU A 51 7.14 24.20 -4.22
CA LEU A 51 6.41 23.16 -3.51
C LEU A 51 6.01 23.67 -2.13
N VAL A 52 4.75 23.46 -1.77
CA VAL A 52 4.22 23.67 -0.44
C VAL A 52 3.87 22.32 0.15
N ALA A 53 4.47 21.97 1.28
CA ALA A 53 4.20 20.74 2.02
C ALA A 53 3.61 21.08 3.39
N VAL A 54 2.55 20.37 3.78
CA VAL A 54 1.90 20.51 5.08
C VAL A 54 1.94 19.16 5.79
N ASP A 55 2.63 19.14 6.93
CA ASP A 55 2.62 17.99 7.83
C ASP A 55 1.20 17.84 8.42
N THR A 56 0.57 16.70 8.20
CA THR A 56 -0.83 16.48 8.58
C THR A 56 -1.02 16.30 10.09
N ASP A 57 0.04 15.97 10.83
CA ASP A 57 -0.04 15.71 12.27
C ASP A 57 0.11 17.01 13.07
N THR A 58 0.99 17.89 12.61
CA THR A 58 1.35 19.14 13.28
C THR A 58 0.72 20.39 12.65
N GLY A 59 0.24 20.28 11.41
CA GLY A 59 -0.20 21.42 10.60
C GLY A 59 0.95 22.31 10.13
N LEU A 60 2.21 21.93 10.37
CA LEU A 60 3.36 22.72 9.98
C LEU A 60 3.49 22.78 8.46
N ARG A 61 3.43 24.00 7.94
CA ARG A 61 3.61 24.30 6.52
C ARG A 61 5.07 24.66 6.23
N SER A 62 5.64 23.99 5.24
CA SER A 62 6.99 24.25 4.72
C SER A 62 6.92 24.58 3.24
N GLU A 63 7.79 25.48 2.79
CA GLU A 63 7.89 25.91 1.39
C GLU A 63 9.30 25.60 0.87
N SER A 64 9.39 25.16 -0.38
CA SER A 64 10.68 25.14 -1.08
C SER A 64 11.14 26.54 -1.45
N GLU A 65 12.37 26.66 -1.93
CA GLU A 65 12.79 27.84 -2.69
C GLU A 65 11.87 28.05 -3.89
N THR A 66 11.75 29.30 -4.34
CA THR A 66 11.09 29.62 -5.60
C THR A 66 12.04 29.32 -6.74
N LEU A 67 11.65 28.37 -7.58
CA LEU A 67 12.39 27.93 -8.76
C LEU A 67 11.70 28.46 -10.02
N SER A 68 12.37 28.39 -11.16
CA SER A 68 11.76 28.74 -12.45
C SER A 68 12.17 27.78 -13.55
N PHE A 69 11.33 27.67 -14.56
CA PHE A 69 11.59 26.97 -15.81
C PHE A 69 10.97 27.74 -16.98
N GLN A 70 11.48 27.51 -18.18
CA GLN A 70 10.88 28.02 -19.40
C GLN A 70 10.28 26.85 -20.19
N THR A 71 9.00 26.97 -20.56
CA THR A 71 8.35 25.99 -21.44
C THR A 71 8.98 26.04 -22.83
N GLU A 72 9.11 24.88 -23.49
CA GLU A 72 9.72 24.80 -24.81
C GLU A 72 8.69 25.07 -25.92
N ILE A 73 9.14 25.68 -27.02
CA ILE A 73 8.34 25.78 -28.25
C ILE A 73 8.71 24.61 -29.16
N LYS A 74 7.81 23.64 -29.30
CA LYS A 74 7.95 22.52 -30.23
C LYS A 74 7.33 22.87 -31.59
N ALA A 75 7.98 23.74 -32.37
CA ALA A 75 7.42 24.28 -33.61
C ALA A 75 7.15 23.22 -34.69
N GLU A 76 8.03 22.22 -34.81
CA GLU A 76 7.96 21.15 -35.82
C GLU A 76 7.11 19.94 -35.38
N ALA A 77 6.54 19.98 -34.18
CA ALA A 77 5.80 18.85 -33.64
C ALA A 77 4.40 18.75 -34.26
N LEU A 78 3.97 17.52 -34.56
CA LEU A 78 2.64 17.25 -35.10
C LEU A 78 1.59 17.32 -33.98
N ARG A 79 0.52 18.08 -34.22
CA ARG A 79 -0.55 18.32 -33.24
C ARG A 79 -1.70 17.33 -33.44
N LEU A 80 -2.08 16.63 -32.38
CA LEU A 80 -3.16 15.65 -32.39
C LEU A 80 -4.30 16.11 -31.48
N PRO A 81 -5.56 15.94 -31.89
CA PRO A 81 -6.01 15.55 -33.23
C PRO A 81 -5.73 16.64 -34.28
N GLY A 82 -5.83 16.28 -35.55
CA GLY A 82 -5.70 17.21 -36.68
C GLY A 82 -4.58 16.86 -37.65
N ALA A 83 -3.38 16.53 -37.15
CA ALA A 83 -2.28 16.09 -38.01
C ALA A 83 -2.46 14.68 -38.57
N LEU A 84 -3.20 13.82 -37.86
CA LEU A 84 -3.47 12.42 -38.25
C LEU A 84 -4.93 12.07 -37.99
N SER A 85 -5.45 11.08 -38.73
CA SER A 85 -6.72 10.44 -38.42
C SER A 85 -6.57 9.40 -37.29
N GLY A 86 -7.56 9.31 -36.42
CA GLY A 86 -7.63 8.32 -35.33
C GLY A 86 -8.92 8.53 -34.53
N PRO A 87 -9.12 7.79 -33.43
CA PRO A 87 -8.31 6.67 -32.94
C PRO A 87 -8.54 5.33 -33.71
N PRO A 88 -7.58 4.39 -33.70
CA PRO A 88 -6.24 4.54 -33.13
C PRO A 88 -5.37 5.48 -33.98
N TYR A 89 -4.64 6.38 -33.32
CA TYR A 89 -3.60 7.19 -33.96
C TYR A 89 -2.35 6.32 -34.11
N VAL A 90 -1.89 6.14 -35.36
CA VAL A 90 -0.67 5.39 -35.67
C VAL A 90 0.46 6.39 -35.90
N LEU A 91 1.44 6.39 -35.02
CA LEU A 91 2.57 7.32 -35.01
C LEU A 91 3.76 6.66 -35.74
N ASP A 92 3.75 6.75 -37.07
CA ASP A 92 4.63 6.00 -37.98
C ASP A 92 5.71 6.85 -38.67
N GLN A 93 5.82 8.14 -38.33
CA GLN A 93 6.91 9.00 -38.78
C GLN A 93 8.11 8.92 -37.82
N PRO A 94 9.30 8.50 -38.28
CA PRO A 94 10.50 8.44 -37.46
C PRO A 94 10.93 9.80 -36.91
N ASP A 95 11.61 9.80 -35.76
CA ASP A 95 12.19 10.99 -35.10
C ASP A 95 11.20 12.16 -34.97
N THR A 96 9.91 11.84 -34.79
CA THR A 96 8.81 12.81 -34.80
C THR A 96 8.24 13.01 -33.41
N TYR A 97 8.01 14.27 -33.07
CA TYR A 97 7.40 14.69 -31.82
C TYR A 97 5.90 14.96 -32.05
N TYR A 98 5.04 14.25 -31.33
CA TYR A 98 3.59 14.42 -31.36
C TYR A 98 3.13 15.05 -30.06
N ILE A 99 2.26 16.06 -30.16
CA ILE A 99 1.66 16.74 -29.01
C ILE A 99 0.15 16.64 -29.08
N LEU A 100 -0.45 16.12 -28.02
CA LEU A 100 -1.89 16.14 -27.84
C LEU A 100 -2.35 17.55 -27.46
N THR A 101 -3.42 18.06 -28.08
CA THR A 101 -3.93 19.43 -27.84
C THR A 101 -5.32 19.48 -27.23
N GLU A 102 -5.96 18.32 -27.11
CA GLU A 102 -7.24 18.14 -26.44
C GLU A 102 -7.37 16.67 -26.00
N ASP A 103 -8.27 16.41 -25.06
CA ASP A 103 -8.54 15.05 -24.60
C ASP A 103 -9.05 14.16 -25.75
N VAL A 104 -8.61 12.91 -25.77
CA VAL A 104 -8.97 11.91 -26.78
C VAL A 104 -9.74 10.76 -26.14
N SER A 105 -10.79 10.30 -26.82
CA SER A 105 -11.56 9.13 -26.41
C SER A 105 -11.65 8.11 -27.54
N ALA A 106 -11.39 6.84 -27.23
CA ALA A 106 -11.40 5.73 -28.17
C ALA A 106 -12.30 4.59 -27.68
N ASP A 107 -13.15 4.06 -28.57
CA ASP A 107 -13.93 2.85 -28.28
C ASP A 107 -13.01 1.63 -28.04
N GLY A 108 -11.87 1.58 -28.73
CA GLY A 108 -10.85 0.55 -28.58
C GLY A 108 -9.46 1.11 -28.26
N ASN A 109 -8.47 0.81 -29.11
CA ASN A 109 -7.09 1.32 -28.94
C ASN A 109 -7.01 2.82 -29.22
N ALA A 110 -6.21 3.58 -28.45
CA ALA A 110 -6.06 5.03 -28.66
C ALA A 110 -4.81 5.39 -29.49
N PHE A 111 -3.61 4.94 -29.09
CA PHE A 111 -2.35 5.30 -29.76
C PHE A 111 -1.44 4.09 -30.01
N GLN A 112 -0.72 4.12 -31.13
CA GLN A 112 0.33 3.16 -31.48
C GLN A 112 1.62 3.89 -31.85
N ILE A 113 2.68 3.68 -31.06
CA ILE A 113 4.03 4.16 -31.36
C ILE A 113 4.67 3.15 -32.32
N ALA A 114 4.73 3.52 -33.60
CA ALA A 114 5.01 2.61 -34.72
C ALA A 114 6.33 2.88 -35.43
N ALA A 115 6.98 4.03 -35.19
CA ALA A 115 8.30 4.37 -35.73
C ALA A 115 9.37 4.55 -34.63
N ASP A 116 10.64 4.51 -35.04
CA ASP A 116 11.80 4.80 -34.18
C ASP A 116 11.91 6.31 -33.90
N GLY A 117 12.36 6.67 -32.70
CA GLY A 117 12.58 8.07 -32.31
C GLY A 117 11.29 8.88 -32.07
N VAL A 118 10.15 8.20 -31.91
CA VAL A 118 8.86 8.89 -31.68
C VAL A 118 8.75 9.35 -30.23
N THR A 119 8.35 10.60 -30.04
CA THR A 119 7.87 11.12 -28.75
C THR A 119 6.38 11.40 -28.83
N LEU A 120 5.60 10.81 -27.93
CA LEU A 120 4.21 11.18 -27.69
C LEU A 120 4.13 11.95 -26.37
N ASP A 121 3.94 13.26 -26.48
CA ASP A 121 3.66 14.15 -25.35
C ASP A 121 2.15 14.38 -25.27
N LEU A 122 1.56 14.06 -24.12
CA LEU A 122 0.14 14.25 -23.86
C LEU A 122 -0.20 15.67 -23.40
N ASP A 123 0.79 16.53 -23.10
CA ASP A 123 0.65 17.95 -22.73
C ASP A 123 -0.41 18.25 -21.65
N GLY A 124 -0.55 17.33 -20.70
CA GLY A 124 -1.51 17.38 -19.60
C GLY A 124 -2.92 16.87 -19.96
N HIS A 125 -3.14 16.42 -21.19
CA HIS A 125 -4.44 15.90 -21.64
C HIS A 125 -4.69 14.44 -21.26
N THR A 126 -5.97 14.08 -21.34
CA THR A 126 -6.47 12.73 -21.02
C THR A 126 -6.73 11.91 -22.26
N VAL A 127 -6.22 10.68 -22.26
CA VAL A 127 -6.51 9.63 -23.23
C VAL A 127 -7.40 8.57 -22.59
N VAL A 128 -8.65 8.50 -23.03
CA VAL A 128 -9.61 7.45 -22.62
C VAL A 128 -9.63 6.33 -23.66
N PHE A 129 -9.30 5.10 -23.28
CA PHE A 129 -9.29 3.93 -24.17
C PHE A 129 -10.30 2.87 -23.72
N GLY A 130 -10.79 2.02 -24.63
CA GLY A 130 -11.71 0.95 -24.26
C GLY A 130 -13.05 1.46 -23.72
N LYS A 131 -13.64 2.44 -24.42
CA LYS A 131 -14.94 3.00 -24.03
C LYS A 131 -16.10 2.05 -24.30
N ASN A 132 -16.07 1.32 -25.42
CA ASN A 132 -17.18 0.48 -25.85
C ASN A 132 -16.73 -0.64 -26.79
N THR A 133 -16.04 -1.64 -26.25
CA THR A 133 -15.62 -2.83 -26.99
C THR A 133 -15.54 -4.06 -26.09
N ASP A 134 -15.67 -5.25 -26.65
CA ASP A 134 -15.40 -6.50 -25.94
C ASP A 134 -13.95 -6.99 -26.15
N GLU A 135 -13.20 -6.34 -27.04
CA GLU A 135 -11.82 -6.68 -27.36
C GLU A 135 -10.84 -6.24 -26.27
N GLN A 136 -9.73 -6.97 -26.15
CA GLN A 136 -8.57 -6.50 -25.38
C GLN A 136 -7.94 -5.30 -26.10
N VAL A 137 -7.83 -4.16 -25.42
CA VAL A 137 -7.37 -2.89 -26.03
C VAL A 137 -6.39 -2.12 -25.16
N PHE A 138 -5.76 -1.11 -25.75
CA PHE A 138 -4.62 -0.41 -25.19
C PHE A 138 -4.74 1.11 -25.30
N GLY A 139 -4.34 1.83 -24.25
CA GLY A 139 -4.23 3.29 -24.29
C GLY A 139 -3.11 3.72 -25.23
N VAL A 140 -1.87 3.44 -24.86
CA VAL A 140 -0.68 3.64 -25.69
C VAL A 140 0.04 2.31 -25.87
N ARG A 141 0.26 1.91 -27.11
CA ARG A 141 0.97 0.67 -27.43
C ARG A 141 2.26 0.95 -28.20
N PHE A 142 3.40 0.52 -27.66
CA PHE A 142 4.66 0.45 -28.39
C PHE A 142 4.65 -0.80 -29.27
N ILE A 143 4.66 -0.59 -30.59
CA ILE A 143 4.70 -1.69 -31.57
C ILE A 143 6.01 -1.73 -32.37
N ASN A 144 6.83 -0.67 -32.30
CA ASN A 144 8.20 -0.64 -32.83
C ASN A 144 9.22 -1.24 -31.83
N GLN A 145 10.39 -1.64 -32.33
CA GLN A 145 11.59 -2.08 -31.59
C GLN A 145 12.57 -0.94 -31.27
N GLY A 146 12.47 0.19 -31.95
CA GLY A 146 13.32 1.36 -31.76
C GLY A 146 12.91 2.21 -30.57
N ARG A 147 13.50 3.40 -30.54
CA ARG A 147 13.36 4.41 -29.49
C ARG A 147 11.94 4.92 -29.40
N GLY A 148 11.44 5.09 -28.19
CA GLY A 148 10.13 5.69 -27.96
C GLY A 148 10.02 6.38 -26.60
N THR A 149 9.36 7.54 -26.59
CA THR A 149 9.07 8.30 -25.37
C THR A 149 7.58 8.55 -25.26
N LEU A 150 7.03 8.36 -24.05
CA LEU A 150 5.66 8.73 -23.69
C LEU A 150 5.70 9.64 -22.46
N CYS A 151 5.11 10.84 -22.53
CA CYS A 151 5.18 11.78 -21.42
C CYS A 151 3.94 12.66 -21.16
N ASN A 152 3.89 13.20 -19.94
CA ASN A 152 3.07 14.34 -19.49
C ASN A 152 1.55 14.22 -19.70
N GLY A 153 0.85 13.27 -19.08
CA GLY A 153 -0.61 13.29 -19.12
C GLY A 153 -1.28 12.07 -18.50
N PHE A 154 -2.53 11.83 -18.90
CA PHE A 154 -3.39 10.82 -18.27
C PHE A 154 -3.82 9.75 -19.26
N VAL A 155 -3.73 8.48 -18.88
CA VAL A 155 -4.22 7.34 -19.67
C VAL A 155 -5.22 6.54 -18.85
N VAL A 156 -6.50 6.65 -19.22
CA VAL A 156 -7.65 6.20 -18.43
C VAL A 156 -8.44 5.12 -19.17
N GLN A 157 -8.81 4.06 -18.48
CA GLN A 157 -9.68 3.03 -19.03
C GLN A 157 -11.15 3.49 -19.02
N GLY A 158 -11.81 3.35 -20.16
CA GLY A 158 -13.23 3.62 -20.35
C GLY A 158 -14.14 2.56 -19.72
N GLU A 159 -15.41 2.59 -20.10
CA GLU A 159 -16.47 1.83 -19.43
C GLU A 159 -16.49 0.34 -19.78
N ARG A 160 -15.99 -0.04 -20.96
CA ARG A 160 -16.12 -1.41 -21.47
C ARG A 160 -14.99 -1.78 -22.44
N SER A 161 -14.14 -2.70 -21.98
CA SER A 161 -13.09 -3.37 -22.75
C SER A 161 -12.92 -4.81 -22.29
N GLY A 162 -12.34 -5.67 -23.13
CA GLY A 162 -12.00 -7.04 -22.76
C GLY A 162 -10.97 -7.13 -21.63
N ASN A 163 -10.89 -8.31 -20.99
CA ASN A 163 -9.91 -8.59 -19.94
C ASN A 163 -8.48 -8.30 -20.40
N TYR A 164 -7.60 -7.98 -19.45
CA TYR A 164 -6.17 -7.74 -19.72
C TYR A 164 -5.88 -6.53 -20.62
N SER A 165 -6.87 -5.65 -20.84
CA SER A 165 -6.64 -4.34 -21.45
C SER A 165 -5.63 -3.54 -20.63
N CYS A 166 -4.87 -2.66 -21.26
CA CYS A 166 -3.71 -2.06 -20.61
C CYS A 166 -3.50 -0.60 -21.01
N ALA A 167 -3.27 0.28 -20.04
CA ALA A 167 -3.04 1.69 -20.31
C ALA A 167 -1.77 1.88 -21.16
N ILE A 168 -0.64 1.26 -20.78
CA ILE A 168 0.61 1.32 -21.52
C ILE A 168 1.18 -0.07 -21.78
N ARG A 169 1.29 -0.42 -23.06
CA ARG A 169 1.59 -1.78 -23.51
C ARG A 169 2.82 -1.83 -24.39
N SER A 170 3.66 -2.85 -24.19
CA SER A 170 4.66 -3.25 -25.17
C SER A 170 4.71 -4.77 -25.37
N ASN A 171 4.76 -5.18 -26.64
CA ASN A 171 5.04 -6.55 -27.09
C ASN A 171 6.27 -6.62 -28.02
N SER A 172 6.87 -5.47 -28.34
CA SER A 172 7.82 -5.35 -29.44
C SER A 172 9.25 -5.05 -28.99
N ARG A 173 9.57 -5.03 -27.69
CA ARG A 173 10.93 -4.71 -27.17
C ARG A 173 11.49 -3.36 -27.65
N PRO A 174 10.74 -2.25 -27.52
CA PRO A 174 11.24 -0.92 -27.84
C PRO A 174 12.47 -0.61 -26.99
N SER A 175 13.51 -0.06 -27.62
CA SER A 175 14.79 0.17 -26.96
C SER A 175 15.58 1.29 -27.65
N PRO A 176 16.03 2.33 -26.91
CA PRO A 176 15.58 2.73 -25.57
C PRO A 176 14.10 3.09 -25.46
N THR A 177 13.51 2.92 -24.26
CA THR A 177 12.15 3.41 -23.96
C THR A 177 12.15 4.29 -22.72
N GLU A 178 11.44 5.41 -22.77
CA GLU A 178 11.27 6.30 -21.62
C GLU A 178 9.78 6.62 -21.40
N ILE A 179 9.30 6.46 -20.17
CA ILE A 179 7.92 6.78 -19.78
C ILE A 179 7.95 7.64 -18.52
N PHE A 180 7.46 8.88 -18.60
CA PHE A 180 7.47 9.77 -17.44
C PHE A 180 6.34 10.79 -17.40
N GLY A 181 5.98 11.26 -16.21
CA GLY A 181 4.88 12.22 -16.06
C GLY A 181 3.53 11.62 -16.46
N ILE A 182 3.37 10.29 -16.48
CA ILE A 182 2.11 9.64 -16.82
C ILE A 182 1.33 9.26 -15.57
N SER A 183 0.06 9.63 -15.55
CA SER A 183 -0.93 9.10 -14.61
C SER A 183 -1.84 8.09 -15.31
N THR A 184 -2.15 7.00 -14.64
CA THR A 184 -3.04 5.95 -15.17
C THR A 184 -4.25 5.76 -14.27
N ASP A 185 -5.37 5.32 -14.83
CA ASP A 185 -6.49 4.79 -14.05
C ASP A 185 -7.15 3.65 -14.83
N VAL A 186 -6.95 2.43 -14.34
CA VAL A 186 -7.55 1.21 -14.89
C VAL A 186 -8.44 0.55 -13.84
N HIS A 187 -9.56 -0.04 -14.25
CA HIS A 187 -10.57 -0.52 -13.30
C HIS A 187 -11.28 -1.81 -13.70
N LEU A 188 -11.24 -2.20 -14.99
CA LEU A 188 -11.87 -3.43 -15.46
C LEU A 188 -11.02 -4.67 -15.16
N LYS A 189 -11.66 -5.84 -15.22
CA LYS A 189 -11.08 -7.13 -14.88
C LYS A 189 -9.71 -7.38 -15.54
N CYS A 190 -8.74 -7.76 -14.71
CA CYS A 190 -7.36 -8.05 -15.09
C CYS A 190 -6.57 -6.91 -15.78
N ALA A 191 -7.06 -5.67 -15.77
CA ALA A 191 -6.41 -4.57 -16.50
C ALA A 191 -5.07 -4.15 -15.86
N TYR A 192 -4.14 -3.64 -16.67
CA TYR A 192 -2.81 -3.22 -16.22
C TYR A 192 -2.56 -1.74 -16.49
N PRO A 193 -1.96 -0.98 -15.55
CA PRO A 193 -1.38 0.31 -15.87
C PRO A 193 -0.24 0.16 -16.88
N ILE A 194 0.81 -0.59 -16.54
CA ILE A 194 1.94 -0.86 -17.44
C ILE A 194 2.20 -2.37 -17.51
N ASN A 195 2.23 -2.92 -18.73
CA ASN A 195 2.60 -4.31 -18.97
C ASN A 195 3.49 -4.45 -20.21
N PHE A 196 4.74 -4.84 -19.99
CA PHE A 196 5.71 -5.17 -21.03
C PHE A 196 5.91 -6.69 -21.05
N LEU A 197 5.13 -7.40 -21.89
CA LEU A 197 5.20 -8.87 -22.00
C LEU A 197 6.37 -9.34 -22.89
N SER A 198 7.13 -8.42 -23.46
CA SER A 198 8.32 -8.74 -24.24
C SER A 198 9.58 -8.44 -23.44
N GLN A 199 10.56 -9.32 -23.57
CA GLN A 199 12.01 -9.17 -23.35
C GLN A 199 12.54 -7.71 -23.44
N ALA A 200 12.42 -6.96 -22.35
CA ALA A 200 12.76 -5.55 -22.24
C ALA A 200 14.26 -5.32 -22.00
N SER A 201 14.75 -4.19 -22.50
CA SER A 201 16.13 -3.70 -22.36
C SER A 201 16.18 -2.19 -22.61
N ASP A 202 17.03 -1.47 -21.87
CA ASP A 202 17.19 -0.01 -21.98
C ASP A 202 15.86 0.73 -21.78
N VAL A 203 15.31 0.62 -20.57
CA VAL A 203 13.99 1.17 -20.22
C VAL A 203 14.09 2.03 -18.98
N GLN A 204 13.55 3.25 -19.06
CA GLN A 204 13.39 4.15 -17.93
C GLN A 204 11.90 4.44 -17.70
N ILE A 205 11.43 4.19 -16.48
CA ILE A 205 10.06 4.50 -16.05
C ILE A 205 10.16 5.32 -14.77
N HIS A 206 9.85 6.61 -14.86
CA HIS A 206 10.02 7.50 -13.71
C HIS A 206 8.99 8.62 -13.61
N HIS A 207 8.78 9.16 -12.41
CA HIS A 207 7.88 10.30 -12.20
C HIS A 207 6.45 10.05 -12.70
N ASN A 208 5.97 8.81 -12.58
CA ASN A 208 4.61 8.40 -12.97
C ASN A 208 3.72 8.19 -11.75
N HIS A 209 2.40 8.29 -11.93
CA HIS A 209 1.39 7.80 -10.99
C HIS A 209 0.66 6.59 -11.59
N LEU A 210 1.05 5.41 -11.16
CA LEU A 210 0.43 4.15 -11.56
C LEU A 210 -0.70 3.81 -10.60
N TYR A 211 -1.93 4.15 -10.99
CA TYR A 211 -3.13 3.93 -10.18
C TYR A 211 -4.05 2.90 -10.84
N SER A 212 -4.58 1.98 -10.03
CA SER A 212 -5.44 0.89 -10.49
C SER A 212 -6.55 0.59 -9.48
N ARG A 213 -7.79 0.76 -9.92
CA ARG A 213 -9.00 0.38 -9.17
C ARG A 213 -9.41 -1.08 -9.41
N VAL A 214 -8.64 -1.85 -10.18
CA VAL A 214 -8.93 -3.26 -10.49
C VAL A 214 -9.06 -4.06 -9.20
N THR A 215 -10.16 -4.80 -9.06
CA THR A 215 -10.44 -5.68 -7.90
C THR A 215 -10.65 -7.15 -8.28
N GLU A 216 -10.59 -7.47 -9.58
CA GLU A 216 -10.87 -8.79 -10.12
C GLU A 216 -9.74 -9.27 -11.03
N ILE A 217 -9.24 -10.47 -10.76
CA ILE A 217 -8.25 -11.16 -11.59
C ILE A 217 -8.73 -12.57 -11.98
N GLU A 218 -8.16 -13.12 -13.04
CA GLU A 218 -8.46 -14.47 -13.50
C GLU A 218 -7.65 -15.53 -12.75
N SER A 219 -6.43 -15.21 -12.37
CA SER A 219 -5.49 -16.14 -11.75
C SER A 219 -4.49 -15.37 -10.90
N ARG A 220 -4.20 -15.89 -9.71
CA ARG A 220 -3.13 -15.39 -8.83
C ARG A 220 -1.73 -15.86 -9.24
N HIS A 221 -1.63 -16.82 -10.15
CA HIS A 221 -0.36 -17.32 -10.68
C HIS A 221 -0.02 -16.56 -11.96
N TYR A 222 -0.31 -17.19 -13.10
CA TYR A 222 -0.20 -16.62 -14.43
C TYR A 222 -1.60 -16.45 -15.05
N PRO A 223 -1.88 -15.33 -15.71
CA PRO A 223 -0.98 -14.19 -15.96
C PRO A 223 -0.84 -13.20 -14.78
N GLY A 224 -1.63 -13.36 -13.71
CA GLY A 224 -1.56 -12.46 -12.55
C GLY A 224 -2.08 -11.05 -12.87
N ASN A 225 -1.67 -10.08 -12.05
CA ASN A 225 -1.89 -8.66 -12.28
C ASN A 225 -0.83 -7.86 -11.50
N ALA A 226 -0.40 -6.71 -12.04
CA ALA A 226 0.56 -5.82 -11.39
C ALA A 226 0.29 -4.36 -11.78
N LEU A 227 0.72 -3.42 -10.96
CA LEU A 227 0.76 -2.00 -11.34
C LEU A 227 1.82 -1.77 -12.43
N LEU A 228 2.98 -2.41 -12.30
CA LEU A 228 4.03 -2.44 -13.32
C LEU A 228 4.54 -3.88 -13.49
N GLN A 229 4.37 -4.43 -14.69
CA GLN A 229 4.91 -5.75 -15.06
C GLN A 229 5.88 -5.63 -16.23
N MET A 230 7.06 -6.25 -16.10
CA MET A 230 8.07 -6.28 -17.16
C MET A 230 8.83 -7.61 -17.17
N TYR A 231 8.96 -8.20 -18.37
CA TYR A 231 9.79 -9.37 -18.62
C TYR A 231 11.13 -8.91 -19.19
N ILE A 232 12.24 -9.17 -18.51
CA ILE A 232 13.55 -8.63 -18.86
C ILE A 232 14.32 -9.62 -19.75
N SER A 233 15.16 -9.12 -20.65
CA SER A 233 16.12 -9.98 -21.37
C SER A 233 17.47 -9.34 -21.65
N GLY A 234 17.53 -8.00 -21.55
CA GLY A 234 18.77 -7.25 -21.61
C GLY A 234 19.04 -6.59 -20.27
N GLY A 235 19.70 -5.45 -20.28
CA GLY A 235 20.00 -4.68 -19.08
C GLY A 235 19.59 -3.22 -19.20
N ASN A 236 20.09 -2.41 -18.28
CA ASN A 236 19.86 -0.97 -18.19
C ASN A 236 18.36 -0.66 -18.02
N ILE A 237 17.79 -1.22 -16.95
CA ILE A 237 16.41 -0.95 -16.57
C ILE A 237 16.45 -0.06 -15.32
N ARG A 238 15.77 1.09 -15.38
CA ARG A 238 15.62 1.98 -14.22
C ARG A 238 14.16 2.29 -13.97
N ILE A 239 13.69 2.00 -12.76
CA ILE A 239 12.31 2.28 -12.36
C ILE A 239 12.36 3.09 -11.07
N HIS A 240 12.12 4.40 -11.16
CA HIS A 240 12.35 5.29 -10.02
C HIS A 240 11.42 6.48 -9.90
N ASP A 241 11.27 7.04 -8.70
CA ASP A 241 10.43 8.21 -8.43
C ASP A 241 8.97 8.04 -8.88
N ASN A 242 8.45 6.81 -8.90
CA ASN A 242 7.05 6.55 -9.25
C ASN A 242 6.16 6.47 -8.00
N LEU A 243 4.93 6.94 -8.13
CA LEU A 243 3.84 6.67 -7.21
C LEU A 243 3.07 5.44 -7.69
N LEU A 244 3.05 4.37 -6.90
CA LEU A 244 2.26 3.17 -7.20
C LEU A 244 1.14 3.08 -6.17
N THR A 245 -0.12 3.01 -6.60
CA THR A 245 -1.26 3.18 -5.68
C THR A 245 -2.38 2.20 -6.01
N GLU A 246 -2.97 1.59 -4.97
CA GLU A 246 -4.01 0.56 -5.07
C GLU A 246 -3.48 -0.71 -5.76
N GLY A 247 -4.14 -1.22 -6.81
CA GLY A 247 -3.81 -2.47 -7.47
C GLY A 247 -4.05 -3.71 -6.59
N CYS A 248 -4.83 -4.69 -7.07
CA CYS A 248 -5.29 -5.80 -6.22
C CYS A 248 -4.30 -6.95 -6.02
N HIS A 249 -3.11 -6.96 -6.64
CA HIS A 249 -2.26 -8.16 -6.62
C HIS A 249 -0.76 -7.89 -6.48
N ARG A 250 -0.07 -7.25 -7.43
CA ARG A 250 1.38 -6.97 -7.34
C ARG A 250 1.68 -5.49 -7.57
N GLY A 251 2.72 -4.97 -6.94
CA GLY A 251 3.24 -3.63 -7.21
C GLY A 251 4.12 -3.62 -8.46
N ILE A 252 5.41 -3.88 -8.29
CA ILE A 252 6.40 -4.03 -9.36
C ILE A 252 6.77 -5.50 -9.50
N TYR A 253 6.56 -6.06 -10.70
CA TYR A 253 6.93 -7.43 -11.04
C TYR A 253 7.93 -7.43 -12.19
N LEU A 254 9.18 -7.80 -11.86
CA LEU A 254 10.25 -8.03 -12.82
C LEU A 254 10.56 -9.53 -12.87
N SER A 255 10.59 -10.11 -14.06
CA SER A 255 11.00 -11.51 -14.25
C SER A 255 12.22 -11.62 -15.15
N GLU A 256 12.80 -12.82 -15.17
CA GLU A 256 14.04 -13.16 -15.90
C GLU A 256 15.30 -12.58 -15.25
N SER A 257 16.21 -12.01 -16.04
CA SER A 257 17.54 -11.56 -15.62
C SER A 257 18.02 -10.42 -16.52
N GLY A 258 18.80 -9.50 -15.95
CA GLY A 258 19.41 -8.39 -16.67
C GLY A 258 20.61 -7.79 -15.95
N ILE A 259 21.51 -7.14 -16.67
CA ILE A 259 22.58 -6.32 -16.07
C ILE A 259 22.06 -4.92 -15.77
N ASN A 260 22.53 -4.26 -14.71
CA ASN A 260 22.13 -2.88 -14.38
C ASN A 260 20.59 -2.71 -14.33
N VAL A 261 19.92 -3.56 -13.56
CA VAL A 261 18.49 -3.43 -13.26
C VAL A 261 18.36 -2.79 -11.87
N GLU A 262 17.86 -1.57 -11.82
CA GLU A 262 17.75 -0.76 -10.60
C GLU A 262 16.30 -0.29 -10.39
N VAL A 263 15.79 -0.48 -9.17
CA VAL A 263 14.45 -0.05 -8.76
C VAL A 263 14.56 0.74 -7.46
N ASP A 264 14.36 2.05 -7.55
CA ASP A 264 14.67 2.95 -6.44
C ASP A 264 13.73 4.14 -6.25
N HIS A 265 13.65 4.69 -5.03
CA HIS A 265 12.87 5.90 -4.74
C HIS A 265 11.38 5.86 -5.15
N ASN A 266 10.78 4.67 -5.25
CA ASN A 266 9.34 4.55 -5.53
C ASN A 266 8.52 4.62 -4.22
N ASP A 267 7.36 5.30 -4.25
CA ASP A 267 6.38 5.34 -3.15
C ASP A 267 5.17 4.43 -3.48
N ILE A 268 5.22 3.22 -2.93
CA ILE A 268 4.32 2.11 -3.21
C ILE A 268 3.28 1.96 -2.10
N ARG A 269 2.01 2.14 -2.45
CA ARG A 269 0.83 1.92 -1.61
C ARG A 269 -0.08 0.91 -2.25
N HIS A 270 0.35 -0.34 -2.19
CA HIS A 270 -0.30 -1.47 -2.85
C HIS A 270 -1.33 -2.12 -1.92
N HIS A 271 -2.45 -2.58 -2.49
CA HIS A 271 -3.50 -3.31 -1.75
C HIS A 271 -3.64 -4.74 -2.29
N GLN A 272 -2.86 -5.65 -1.71
CA GLN A 272 -2.96 -7.06 -2.06
C GLN A 272 -4.33 -7.61 -1.65
N GLN A 273 -5.11 -8.14 -2.59
CA GLN A 273 -6.36 -8.85 -2.30
C GLN A 273 -6.25 -10.35 -2.57
N TYR A 274 -5.27 -10.75 -3.40
CA TYR A 274 -5.07 -12.13 -3.81
C TYR A 274 -3.73 -12.63 -3.28
N VAL A 275 -3.70 -13.87 -2.82
CA VAL A 275 -2.46 -14.51 -2.32
C VAL A 275 -1.41 -14.58 -3.43
N ASN A 276 -0.13 -14.70 -3.06
CA ASN A 276 1.02 -14.62 -3.99
C ASN A 276 1.22 -13.23 -4.64
N GLY A 277 0.50 -12.22 -4.16
CA GLY A 277 0.79 -10.83 -4.41
C GLY A 277 1.88 -10.29 -3.51
N TYR A 278 2.70 -9.38 -4.04
CA TYR A 278 3.76 -8.68 -3.31
C TYR A 278 3.95 -7.29 -3.91
N ALA A 279 4.35 -6.32 -3.08
CA ALA A 279 4.68 -4.98 -3.55
C ALA A 279 5.90 -5.00 -4.50
N LEU A 280 6.91 -5.83 -4.22
CA LEU A 280 8.14 -5.94 -5.00
C LEU A 280 8.48 -7.39 -5.32
N ILE A 281 8.73 -7.69 -6.60
CA ILE A 281 9.19 -9.02 -7.06
C ILE A 281 10.38 -8.79 -8.00
N PRO A 282 11.62 -8.86 -7.48
CA PRO A 282 12.84 -8.64 -8.27
C PRO A 282 13.15 -9.77 -9.24
N CYS A 283 13.84 -9.43 -10.33
CA CYS A 283 14.48 -10.40 -11.22
C CYS A 283 15.91 -10.74 -10.74
N ALA A 284 16.59 -11.68 -11.41
CA ALA A 284 17.98 -11.98 -11.11
C ALA A 284 18.91 -10.78 -11.38
N ASN A 285 19.96 -10.64 -10.57
CA ASN A 285 21.00 -9.59 -10.65
C ASN A 285 20.48 -8.14 -10.45
N ALA A 286 19.27 -7.96 -9.93
CA ALA A 286 18.70 -6.64 -9.73
C ALA A 286 19.12 -6.01 -8.40
N ASP A 287 19.13 -4.68 -8.38
CA ASP A 287 19.31 -3.84 -7.20
C ASP A 287 18.02 -3.09 -6.87
N PHE A 288 17.50 -3.28 -5.66
CA PHE A 288 16.25 -2.69 -5.20
C PHE A 288 16.52 -1.92 -3.91
N HIS A 289 16.44 -0.59 -3.96
CA HIS A 289 16.79 0.22 -2.81
C HIS A 289 16.05 1.54 -2.66
N HIS A 290 16.01 2.09 -1.44
CA HIS A 290 15.40 3.41 -1.18
C HIS A 290 13.91 3.51 -1.56
N ASN A 291 13.19 2.39 -1.68
CA ASN A 291 11.76 2.40 -1.91
C ASN A 291 10.99 2.54 -0.59
N LYS A 292 9.85 3.24 -0.62
CA LYS A 292 8.88 3.31 0.48
C LYS A 292 7.68 2.44 0.15
N ILE A 293 7.37 1.47 1.01
CA ILE A 293 6.24 0.56 0.87
C ILE A 293 5.31 0.76 2.07
N THR A 294 4.11 1.29 1.82
CA THR A 294 3.05 1.44 2.83
C THR A 294 1.79 0.75 2.32
N SER A 295 1.67 -0.56 2.59
CA SER A 295 0.75 -1.46 1.88
C SER A 295 -0.06 -2.34 2.82
N THR A 296 -1.24 -2.77 2.36
CA THR A 296 -2.07 -3.80 3.02
C THR A 296 -1.80 -5.17 2.43
N GLY A 297 -0.53 -5.56 2.35
CA GLY A 297 -0.10 -6.70 1.58
C GLY A 297 1.36 -7.00 1.80
N ARG A 298 1.83 -8.10 1.21
CA ARG A 298 3.20 -8.57 1.40
C ARG A 298 4.21 -7.62 0.77
N GLY A 299 5.39 -7.52 1.37
CA GLY A 299 6.45 -6.61 0.94
C GLY A 299 7.17 -7.09 -0.31
N ALA A 300 8.16 -7.95 -0.15
CA ALA A 300 9.06 -8.39 -1.21
C ALA A 300 9.15 -9.92 -1.33
N HIS A 301 9.28 -10.41 -2.56
CA HIS A 301 9.44 -11.82 -2.89
C HIS A 301 10.69 -12.06 -3.73
N LEU A 302 11.74 -12.58 -3.10
CA LEU A 302 13.01 -12.91 -3.73
C LEU A 302 12.98 -14.39 -4.11
N THR A 303 12.95 -14.66 -5.42
CA THR A 303 12.93 -16.02 -5.99
C THR A 303 14.11 -16.31 -6.93
N LYS A 304 15.02 -15.36 -7.09
CA LYS A 304 16.11 -15.38 -8.09
C LYS A 304 17.44 -15.06 -7.43
N GLU A 305 18.53 -15.26 -8.17
CA GLU A 305 19.90 -15.11 -7.71
C GLU A 305 20.43 -13.66 -7.75
N ASN A 306 21.50 -13.41 -6.97
CA ASN A 306 22.30 -12.18 -6.99
C ASN A 306 21.53 -10.87 -6.75
N ILE A 307 20.38 -10.93 -6.09
CA ILE A 307 19.59 -9.74 -5.77
C ILE A 307 20.29 -8.94 -4.67
N GLN A 308 20.48 -7.64 -4.88
CA GLN A 308 20.78 -6.68 -3.82
C GLN A 308 19.48 -6.00 -3.40
N PHE A 309 19.19 -6.01 -2.10
CA PHE A 309 17.93 -5.50 -1.57
C PHE A 309 18.17 -4.69 -0.30
N HIS A 310 18.24 -3.36 -0.41
CA HIS A 310 18.73 -2.54 0.70
C HIS A 310 18.12 -1.16 0.87
N ASP A 311 18.24 -0.58 2.06
CA ASP A 311 17.77 0.80 2.36
C ASP A 311 16.28 1.06 2.04
N ASN A 312 15.46 0.01 1.97
CA ASN A 312 14.03 0.14 1.75
C ASN A 312 13.28 0.29 3.08
N TYR A 313 12.16 0.99 3.04
CA TYR A 313 11.28 1.22 4.18
C TYR A 313 9.92 0.55 3.95
N PHE A 314 9.55 -0.38 4.83
CA PHE A 314 8.26 -1.06 4.80
C PHE A 314 7.46 -0.77 6.07
N TYR A 315 6.22 -0.36 5.86
CA TYR A 315 5.17 -0.31 6.87
C TYR A 315 3.96 -1.07 6.34
N LEU A 316 3.82 -2.32 6.78
CA LEU A 316 2.83 -3.25 6.25
C LEU A 316 1.75 -3.57 7.28
N SER A 317 0.54 -3.80 6.78
CA SER A 317 -0.59 -4.34 7.51
C SER A 317 -1.23 -5.46 6.71
N GLY A 318 -1.87 -6.40 7.38
CA GLY A 318 -2.40 -7.61 6.75
C GLY A 318 -3.90 -7.72 6.93
N HIS A 319 -4.49 -8.48 6.03
CA HIS A 319 -5.89 -8.87 6.11
C HIS A 319 -6.06 -10.23 5.42
N GLN A 320 -7.29 -10.72 5.42
CA GLN A 320 -7.65 -11.94 4.72
C GLN A 320 -7.51 -11.76 3.21
N ASP A 321 -6.86 -12.73 2.56
CA ASP A 321 -6.64 -12.74 1.12
C ASP A 321 -7.61 -13.69 0.41
N LEU A 322 -7.74 -13.52 -0.91
CA LEU A 322 -8.45 -14.42 -1.81
C LEU A 322 -7.51 -15.44 -2.44
N ASP A 323 -7.92 -16.70 -2.44
CA ASP A 323 -7.14 -17.84 -2.92
C ASP A 323 -7.99 -18.80 -3.76
N ASP A 324 -7.37 -19.47 -4.72
CA ASP A 324 -8.02 -20.35 -5.69
C ASP A 324 -7.66 -21.82 -5.47
N LEU A 325 -7.44 -22.30 -4.24
CA LEU A 325 -7.03 -23.69 -3.98
C LEU A 325 -8.16 -24.73 -4.24
N PRO A 326 -7.91 -25.79 -5.05
CA PRO A 326 -6.70 -26.04 -5.84
C PRO A 326 -6.64 -25.13 -7.07
N SER A 327 -5.43 -24.67 -7.43
CA SER A 327 -5.17 -23.63 -8.44
C SER A 327 -6.14 -23.61 -9.62
N GLY A 328 -6.66 -22.43 -9.95
CA GLY A 328 -7.70 -22.24 -10.97
C GLY A 328 -9.13 -22.52 -10.49
N SER A 329 -9.34 -22.88 -9.21
CA SER A 329 -10.70 -23.03 -8.67
C SER A 329 -11.40 -21.67 -8.52
N ARG A 330 -12.71 -21.65 -8.81
CA ARG A 330 -13.55 -20.45 -8.75
C ARG A 330 -14.89 -20.74 -8.06
N PRO A 331 -15.49 -19.78 -7.35
CA PRO A 331 -14.94 -18.47 -7.00
C PRO A 331 -13.75 -18.59 -6.04
N PHE A 332 -12.95 -17.54 -5.91
CA PHE A 332 -11.90 -17.49 -4.89
C PHE A 332 -12.49 -17.70 -3.49
N SER A 333 -11.74 -18.39 -2.64
CA SER A 333 -12.05 -18.59 -1.23
C SER A 333 -11.25 -17.61 -0.39
N HIS A 334 -11.85 -17.13 0.70
CA HIS A 334 -11.15 -16.34 1.69
C HIS A 334 -10.19 -17.23 2.49
N ASN A 335 -8.90 -16.87 2.51
CA ASN A 335 -7.86 -17.54 3.27
C ASN A 335 -7.09 -16.54 4.13
N LEU A 336 -6.79 -16.91 5.37
CA LEU A 336 -5.90 -16.13 6.22
C LEU A 336 -4.50 -16.71 6.02
N ILE A 337 -3.67 -15.98 5.28
CA ILE A 337 -2.29 -16.39 5.03
C ILE A 337 -1.38 -15.34 5.62
N GLU A 338 -0.26 -15.77 6.19
CA GLU A 338 0.69 -14.90 6.87
C GLU A 338 1.15 -13.74 5.98
N LEU A 339 1.42 -12.62 6.65
CA LEU A 339 1.92 -11.43 6.01
C LEU A 339 3.45 -11.43 6.04
N HIS A 340 4.03 -11.46 4.85
CA HIS A 340 5.47 -11.50 4.66
C HIS A 340 6.03 -10.10 4.42
N GLY A 341 7.11 -9.76 5.12
CA GLY A 341 7.88 -8.54 4.86
C GLY A 341 8.79 -8.77 3.67
N ILE A 342 9.91 -9.46 3.90
CA ILE A 342 10.83 -9.94 2.86
C ILE A 342 10.80 -11.48 2.89
N LYS A 343 10.48 -12.10 1.76
CA LYS A 343 10.47 -13.57 1.60
C LYS A 343 11.55 -14.02 0.64
N PHE A 344 12.35 -15.00 1.06
CA PHE A 344 13.19 -15.82 0.20
C PHE A 344 12.42 -17.10 -0.14
N GLU A 345 12.29 -17.47 -1.41
CA GLU A 345 11.59 -18.70 -1.80
C GLU A 345 12.20 -19.37 -3.03
N GLY A 346 12.55 -20.65 -2.90
CA GLY A 346 12.97 -21.49 -4.03
C GLY A 346 14.42 -21.95 -3.99
N GLU A 347 14.80 -22.74 -5.01
CA GLU A 347 16.17 -23.26 -5.19
C GLU A 347 17.10 -22.23 -5.87
N GLU A 348 16.52 -21.29 -6.63
CA GLU A 348 17.25 -20.27 -7.39
C GLU A 348 17.65 -19.05 -6.56
N VAL A 349 17.17 -18.94 -5.32
CA VAL A 349 17.55 -17.84 -4.42
C VAL A 349 18.94 -18.09 -3.86
N VAL A 350 19.94 -17.60 -4.58
CA VAL A 350 21.36 -17.81 -4.31
C VAL A 350 22.09 -16.47 -4.33
N ASN A 351 23.06 -16.29 -3.42
CA ASN A 351 23.92 -15.10 -3.34
C ASN A 351 23.14 -13.77 -3.28
N CYS A 352 21.95 -13.80 -2.66
CA CYS A 352 21.18 -12.59 -2.42
C CYS A 352 21.62 -11.91 -1.13
N LYS A 353 21.61 -10.57 -1.12
CA LYS A 353 21.97 -9.75 0.04
C LYS A 353 20.82 -8.82 0.40
N VAL A 354 20.37 -8.92 1.65
CA VAL A 354 19.32 -8.06 2.21
C VAL A 354 19.90 -7.26 3.36
N PHE A 355 20.04 -5.94 3.22
CA PHE A 355 20.69 -5.13 4.25
C PHE A 355 20.16 -3.72 4.43
N SER A 356 20.35 -3.13 5.61
CA SER A 356 19.93 -1.74 5.90
C SER A 356 18.44 -1.44 5.66
N ASN A 357 17.57 -2.45 5.60
CA ASN A 357 16.12 -2.23 5.44
C ASN A 357 15.45 -2.00 6.79
N TYR A 358 14.36 -1.24 6.78
CA TYR A 358 13.42 -1.15 7.90
C TYR A 358 12.12 -1.82 7.51
N VAL A 359 11.76 -2.91 8.19
CA VAL A 359 10.59 -3.72 7.87
C VAL A 359 9.71 -3.84 9.08
N ARG A 360 8.60 -3.10 9.10
CA ARG A 360 7.58 -3.18 10.15
C ARG A 360 6.31 -3.80 9.60
N ILE A 361 5.84 -4.83 10.30
CA ILE A 361 4.51 -5.38 10.13
C ILE A 361 3.76 -5.22 11.44
N ALA A 362 2.69 -4.44 11.41
CA ALA A 362 1.79 -4.26 12.54
C ALA A 362 0.40 -4.76 12.17
N GLN A 363 -0.04 -5.83 12.82
CA GLN A 363 -1.42 -6.30 12.75
C GLN A 363 -2.23 -5.61 13.83
N LYS A 364 -3.21 -4.80 13.41
CA LYS A 364 -4.21 -4.24 14.30
C LYS A 364 -5.38 -5.22 14.44
N LEU A 365 -6.11 -5.11 15.55
CA LEU A 365 -7.34 -5.88 15.81
C LEU A 365 -8.29 -5.85 14.59
N PRO A 366 -9.17 -6.85 14.39
CA PRO A 366 -10.09 -6.89 13.27
C PRO A 366 -10.84 -5.55 13.15
N SER A 367 -10.60 -4.81 12.05
CA SER A 367 -11.41 -3.66 11.68
C SER A 367 -12.73 -4.19 11.09
N ASP A 368 -13.77 -4.25 11.91
CA ASP A 368 -15.15 -4.34 11.42
C ASP A 368 -15.70 -2.92 11.35
N SER A 369 -15.61 -2.31 10.17
CA SER A 369 -16.16 -0.97 9.93
C SER A 369 -17.69 -0.92 9.99
N ALA A 370 -18.37 -2.07 10.14
CA ALA A 370 -19.81 -2.20 9.98
C ALA A 370 -20.32 -1.64 8.63
N GLY A 371 -19.45 -1.66 7.60
CA GLY A 371 -19.70 -1.11 6.27
C GLY A 371 -19.63 0.41 6.18
N LEU A 372 -19.06 1.08 7.19
CA LEU A 372 -18.83 2.53 7.22
C LEU A 372 -17.48 2.87 6.57
N GLY A 373 -17.38 4.06 5.97
CA GLY A 373 -16.17 4.54 5.29
C GLY A 373 -16.29 4.56 3.76
N ASN A 374 -15.31 5.19 3.12
CA ASN A 374 -15.25 5.39 1.67
C ASN A 374 -14.49 4.21 1.01
N PRO A 375 -14.96 3.66 -0.12
CA PRO A 375 -14.18 2.71 -0.94
C PRO A 375 -12.77 3.17 -1.32
N GLU A 376 -12.53 4.48 -1.39
CA GLU A 376 -11.19 5.08 -1.59
C GLU A 376 -10.24 4.85 -0.39
N ASP A 377 -10.79 4.51 0.77
CA ASP A 377 -10.08 4.22 2.02
C ASP A 377 -10.27 2.76 2.43
N LYS A 378 -10.54 1.87 1.47
CA LYS A 378 -10.76 0.43 1.71
C LYS A 378 -9.63 -0.25 2.47
N ILE A 379 -8.42 0.30 2.42
CA ILE A 379 -7.24 -0.10 3.19
C ILE A 379 -7.43 0.13 4.71
N GLU A 380 -8.29 1.06 5.12
CA GLU A 380 -8.51 1.37 6.53
C GLU A 380 -9.83 0.76 7.03
N ASN A 381 -10.84 0.72 6.15
CA ASN A 381 -12.21 0.38 6.53
C ASN A 381 -12.77 -0.91 5.90
N GLY A 382 -12.06 -1.54 4.95
CA GLY A 382 -12.51 -2.78 4.30
C GLY A 382 -13.75 -2.67 3.41
N VAL A 383 -14.24 -1.47 3.10
CA VAL A 383 -15.38 -1.23 2.21
C VAL A 383 -14.91 -1.28 0.75
N TYR A 384 -15.39 -2.24 -0.02
CA TYR A 384 -14.97 -2.42 -1.43
C TYR A 384 -15.92 -1.77 -2.42
N LEU A 385 -17.20 -1.68 -2.05
CA LEU A 385 -18.25 -1.18 -2.93
C LEU A 385 -19.24 -0.35 -2.13
N ARG A 386 -19.72 0.72 -2.77
CA ARG A 386 -20.84 1.54 -2.33
C ARG A 386 -21.73 1.78 -3.54
N SER A 387 -22.99 1.38 -3.47
CA SER A 387 -23.92 1.47 -4.60
C SER A 387 -25.37 1.64 -4.15
N ILE A 388 -26.27 1.83 -5.11
CA ILE A 388 -27.70 2.05 -4.90
C ILE A 388 -28.44 0.76 -5.27
N PRO A 389 -29.27 0.19 -4.39
CA PRO A 389 -30.00 -1.02 -4.72
C PRO A 389 -31.12 -0.71 -5.73
N ALA A 390 -31.30 -1.57 -6.74
CA ALA A 390 -32.46 -1.55 -7.63
C ALA A 390 -33.71 -2.18 -6.97
N GLY A 391 -33.50 -3.02 -5.96
CA GLY A 391 -34.56 -3.70 -5.23
C GLY A 391 -34.01 -4.52 -4.07
N SER A 392 -34.87 -4.85 -3.11
CA SER A 392 -34.51 -5.74 -2.00
C SER A 392 -35.74 -6.53 -1.51
N GLY A 393 -35.48 -7.71 -0.97
CA GLY A 393 -36.44 -8.56 -0.26
C GLY A 393 -35.77 -9.18 0.97
N PRO A 394 -36.49 -9.97 1.77
CA PRO A 394 -35.97 -10.51 3.04
C PRO A 394 -34.68 -11.33 2.90
N THR A 395 -34.40 -11.88 1.72
CA THR A 395 -33.26 -12.76 1.47
C THR A 395 -32.34 -12.28 0.36
N SER A 396 -32.59 -11.12 -0.24
CA SER A 396 -31.87 -10.68 -1.43
C SER A 396 -31.80 -9.18 -1.62
N LEU A 397 -30.69 -8.69 -2.17
CA LEU A 397 -30.50 -7.33 -2.65
C LEU A 397 -30.09 -7.39 -4.13
N THR A 398 -30.76 -6.62 -4.98
CA THR A 398 -30.49 -6.56 -6.43
C THR A 398 -29.97 -5.20 -6.82
N ASP A 399 -28.98 -5.14 -7.71
CA ASP A 399 -28.41 -3.91 -8.26
C ASP A 399 -28.10 -4.08 -9.76
N ASN A 400 -28.94 -3.49 -10.62
CA ASN A 400 -28.86 -3.65 -12.07
C ASN A 400 -27.71 -2.88 -12.72
N THR A 401 -26.98 -2.05 -11.98
CA THR A 401 -25.79 -1.37 -12.51
C THR A 401 -24.53 -2.24 -12.38
N GLN A 402 -24.65 -3.40 -11.74
CA GLN A 402 -23.53 -4.27 -11.39
C GLN A 402 -23.51 -5.52 -12.29
N ASN A 403 -22.29 -6.01 -12.54
CA ASN A 403 -22.03 -7.18 -13.38
C ASN A 403 -20.94 -8.07 -12.76
N TRP A 404 -21.17 -8.50 -11.52
CA TRP A 404 -20.22 -9.25 -10.72
C TRP A 404 -20.02 -10.68 -11.22
N GLU A 405 -18.84 -11.24 -10.95
CA GLU A 405 -18.67 -12.68 -11.03
C GLU A 405 -19.58 -13.41 -10.03
N THR A 406 -20.17 -14.52 -10.47
CA THR A 406 -20.97 -15.39 -9.58
C THR A 406 -20.10 -15.90 -8.43
N GLY A 407 -20.55 -15.66 -7.20
CA GLY A 407 -19.84 -16.00 -5.97
C GLY A 407 -18.78 -14.99 -5.51
N ARG A 408 -18.53 -13.90 -6.25
CA ARG A 408 -17.51 -12.86 -5.93
C ARG A 408 -17.58 -12.32 -4.50
N TRP A 409 -18.80 -12.10 -4.02
CA TRP A 409 -19.06 -11.46 -2.73
C TRP A 409 -19.48 -12.46 -1.65
N ARG A 410 -19.36 -13.76 -1.93
CA ARG A 410 -19.57 -14.78 -0.90
C ARG A 410 -18.59 -14.53 0.25
N GLN A 411 -19.06 -14.65 1.49
CA GLN A 411 -18.29 -14.41 2.72
C GLN A 411 -17.99 -12.94 3.06
N TYR A 412 -18.41 -11.99 2.22
CA TYR A 412 -18.46 -10.58 2.57
C TYR A 412 -19.71 -10.25 3.37
N TYR A 413 -19.80 -9.00 3.83
CA TYR A 413 -20.97 -8.45 4.50
C TYR A 413 -21.56 -7.31 3.68
N VAL A 414 -22.88 -7.18 3.72
CA VAL A 414 -23.60 -6.06 3.14
C VAL A 414 -24.22 -5.22 4.25
N ARG A 415 -23.86 -3.93 4.31
CA ARG A 415 -24.63 -2.93 5.05
C ARG A 415 -25.68 -2.38 4.10
N TYR A 416 -26.95 -2.63 4.36
CA TYR A 416 -28.04 -2.34 3.43
C TYR A 416 -29.00 -1.25 3.92
N ALA A 417 -29.01 -0.92 5.20
CA ALA A 417 -29.87 0.11 5.79
C ALA A 417 -29.30 0.55 7.15
N ASP A 418 -29.66 1.77 7.57
CA ASP A 418 -29.35 2.25 8.92
C ASP A 418 -30.27 1.58 9.95
N GLY A 419 -29.75 1.39 11.17
CA GLY A 419 -30.48 0.74 12.26
C GLY A 419 -30.52 -0.79 12.21
N PHE A 420 -30.01 -1.42 11.14
CA PHE A 420 -29.86 -2.87 11.04
C PHE A 420 -28.38 -3.29 11.06
N PRO A 421 -28.06 -4.46 11.65
CA PRO A 421 -26.71 -5.01 11.55
C PRO A 421 -26.41 -5.41 10.09
N PRO A 422 -25.15 -5.29 9.63
CA PRO A 422 -24.78 -5.80 8.33
C PRO A 422 -25.06 -7.30 8.18
N ALA A 423 -25.52 -7.70 7.00
CA ALA A 423 -25.91 -9.08 6.72
C ALA A 423 -24.77 -9.83 6.03
N TYR A 424 -24.54 -11.09 6.42
CA TYR A 424 -23.57 -11.96 5.78
C TYR A 424 -24.07 -12.40 4.39
N ILE A 425 -23.22 -12.27 3.37
CA ILE A 425 -23.52 -12.63 1.99
C ILE A 425 -23.21 -14.12 1.80
N SER A 426 -24.26 -14.92 1.70
CA SER A 426 -24.18 -16.37 1.55
C SER A 426 -23.92 -16.81 0.10
N GLN A 427 -24.40 -16.03 -0.87
CA GLN A 427 -24.22 -16.23 -2.31
C GLN A 427 -24.27 -14.89 -3.04
N SER A 428 -23.65 -14.81 -4.20
CA SER A 428 -23.81 -13.69 -5.12
C SER A 428 -23.90 -14.20 -6.57
N SER A 429 -24.63 -13.49 -7.41
CA SER A 429 -24.68 -13.68 -8.86
C SER A 429 -24.34 -12.36 -9.56
N LEU A 430 -24.63 -12.25 -10.86
CA LEU A 430 -24.29 -11.09 -11.70
C LEU A 430 -24.66 -9.73 -11.08
N ASN A 431 -25.83 -9.66 -10.44
CA ASN A 431 -26.42 -8.41 -9.96
C ASN A 431 -27.23 -8.60 -8.67
N THR A 432 -27.09 -9.75 -8.02
CA THR A 432 -27.90 -10.11 -6.85
C THR A 432 -27.02 -10.67 -5.74
N LEU A 433 -27.18 -10.13 -4.53
CA LEU A 433 -26.62 -10.64 -3.28
C LEU A 433 -27.70 -11.43 -2.55
N THR A 434 -27.37 -12.63 -2.06
CA THR A 434 -28.24 -13.41 -1.18
C THR A 434 -27.75 -13.30 0.26
N ALA A 435 -28.52 -12.62 1.10
CA ALA A 435 -28.19 -12.35 2.50
C ALA A 435 -29.49 -12.27 3.32
N ASN A 436 -29.45 -12.64 4.60
CA ASN A 436 -30.62 -12.55 5.48
C ASN A 436 -30.84 -11.10 5.93
N LEU A 437 -31.73 -10.38 5.26
CA LEU A 437 -32.03 -8.97 5.51
C LEU A 437 -33.20 -8.87 6.50
N GLN A 438 -33.02 -8.10 7.58
CA GLN A 438 -34.04 -7.87 8.61
C GLN A 438 -35.03 -6.75 8.23
N GLY A 439 -34.92 -6.21 7.02
CA GLY A 439 -35.76 -5.14 6.50
C GLY A 439 -35.44 -4.85 5.03
N SER A 440 -36.13 -3.86 4.46
CA SER A 440 -35.81 -3.36 3.11
C SER A 440 -34.49 -2.59 3.11
N ALA A 441 -33.75 -2.68 2.00
CA ALA A 441 -32.57 -1.86 1.77
C ALA A 441 -32.96 -0.37 1.72
N GLY A 442 -32.11 0.46 2.31
CA GLY A 442 -32.18 1.91 2.24
C GLY A 442 -31.70 2.44 0.87
N PRO A 443 -31.46 3.76 0.76
CA PRO A 443 -31.10 4.39 -0.51
C PRO A 443 -29.70 4.01 -1.00
N GLN A 444 -28.87 3.38 -0.16
CA GLN A 444 -27.51 2.98 -0.47
C GLN A 444 -27.15 1.73 0.33
N TYR A 445 -26.29 0.90 -0.25
CA TYR A 445 -25.65 -0.22 0.43
C TYR A 445 -24.14 -0.18 0.24
N THR A 446 -23.41 -0.83 1.15
CA THR A 446 -21.98 -1.10 1.00
C THR A 446 -21.69 -2.58 1.10
N ILE A 447 -20.73 -3.07 0.31
CA ILE A 447 -20.14 -4.39 0.48
C ILE A 447 -18.77 -4.20 1.11
N TYR A 448 -18.52 -4.91 2.20
CA TYR A 448 -17.28 -4.78 2.94
C TYR A 448 -16.83 -6.14 3.50
N MET A 449 -15.54 -6.24 3.79
CA MET A 449 -14.95 -7.39 4.44
C MET A 449 -14.66 -7.04 5.90
N LYS A 450 -14.95 -7.97 6.82
CA LYS A 450 -14.43 -7.89 8.18
C LYS A 450 -12.98 -8.33 8.16
N TRP A 451 -12.08 -7.45 8.57
CA TRP A 451 -10.67 -7.80 8.60
C TRP A 451 -10.43 -8.87 9.65
N GLN A 452 -9.63 -9.86 9.31
CA GLN A 452 -9.20 -10.91 10.23
C GLN A 452 -7.68 -10.92 10.28
N TYR A 453 -7.15 -11.35 11.42
CA TYR A 453 -5.71 -11.42 11.61
C TYR A 453 -5.02 -12.35 10.63
N VAL A 454 -3.83 -11.93 10.22
CA VAL A 454 -2.84 -12.79 9.61
C VAL A 454 -1.52 -12.64 10.36
N PRO A 455 -0.79 -13.72 10.70
CA PRO A 455 0.47 -13.62 11.42
C PRO A 455 1.49 -12.71 10.71
N PRO A 456 2.11 -11.73 11.41
CA PRO A 456 3.20 -10.94 10.85
C PRO A 456 4.51 -11.74 10.85
N THR A 457 5.13 -11.85 9.68
CA THR A 457 6.45 -12.49 9.47
C THR A 457 7.35 -11.56 8.62
N PRO A 458 8.00 -10.55 9.22
CA PRO A 458 8.78 -9.55 8.49
C PRO A 458 10.00 -10.14 7.76
N LEU A 459 10.57 -11.26 8.25
CA LEU A 459 11.52 -12.09 7.50
C LEU A 459 10.97 -13.52 7.34
N ASN A 460 10.78 -13.96 6.10
CA ASN A 460 10.34 -15.32 5.77
C ASN A 460 11.40 -16.03 4.91
N ILE A 461 11.81 -17.23 5.33
CA ILE A 461 12.92 -17.98 4.75
C ILE A 461 12.41 -19.34 4.27
N ALA A 462 12.32 -19.49 2.96
CA ALA A 462 11.96 -20.71 2.24
C ALA A 462 13.01 -21.04 1.17
N CYS A 463 14.29 -20.97 1.53
CA CYS A 463 15.41 -21.29 0.65
C CYS A 463 15.54 -22.82 0.53
N TYR A 464 15.51 -23.35 -0.68
CA TYR A 464 15.61 -24.81 -0.88
C TYR A 464 17.03 -25.27 -1.24
N ASN A 465 17.93 -24.32 -1.52
CA ASN A 465 19.34 -24.61 -1.77
C ASN A 465 20.15 -24.51 -0.47
N VAL A 466 20.76 -25.64 -0.07
CA VAL A 466 21.56 -25.78 1.16
C VAL A 466 22.87 -24.98 1.14
N GLN A 467 23.35 -24.58 -0.03
CA GLN A 467 24.61 -23.86 -0.24
C GLN A 467 24.37 -22.53 -0.95
N ALA A 468 23.20 -21.92 -0.72
CA ALA A 468 22.78 -20.72 -1.42
C ALA A 468 23.63 -19.49 -1.10
N GLY A 469 24.27 -19.40 0.07
CA GLY A 469 25.13 -18.26 0.41
C GLY A 469 24.38 -16.93 0.49
N ASN A 470 23.11 -16.95 0.91
CA ASN A 470 22.33 -15.71 1.08
C ASN A 470 22.69 -15.01 2.39
N GLU A 471 22.71 -13.68 2.41
CA GLU A 471 23.07 -12.88 3.59
C GLU A 471 21.97 -11.86 3.94
N VAL A 472 21.69 -11.72 5.24
CA VAL A 472 20.72 -10.76 5.79
C VAL A 472 21.37 -10.02 6.96
N TYR A 473 21.66 -8.72 6.81
CA TYR A 473 22.38 -7.97 7.84
C TYR A 473 22.07 -6.49 7.97
N GLY A 474 22.26 -5.92 9.16
CA GLY A 474 22.07 -4.48 9.37
C GLY A 474 20.62 -4.00 9.22
N ASN A 475 19.64 -4.90 9.19
CA ASN A 475 18.22 -4.55 9.05
C ASN A 475 17.55 -4.34 10.40
N THR A 476 16.39 -3.67 10.39
CA THR A 476 15.43 -3.68 11.50
C THR A 476 14.15 -4.36 11.06
N PHE A 477 13.78 -5.46 11.72
CA PHE A 477 12.55 -6.20 11.47
C PHE A 477 11.64 -6.12 12.70
N ILE A 478 10.40 -5.71 12.52
CA ILE A 478 9.42 -5.50 13.59
C ILE A 478 8.16 -6.31 13.25
N ALA A 479 7.81 -7.27 14.11
CA ALA A 479 6.61 -8.10 13.99
C ALA A 479 5.72 -7.86 15.20
N LEU A 480 4.54 -7.29 15.01
CA LEU A 480 3.67 -6.99 16.13
C LEU A 480 2.21 -7.33 15.82
N THR A 481 1.53 -7.91 16.80
CA THR A 481 0.09 -8.21 16.72
C THR A 481 -0.64 -7.64 17.93
N GLY A 482 -1.70 -6.86 17.73
CA GLY A 482 -2.62 -6.50 18.82
C GLY A 482 -3.47 -7.71 19.20
N TYR A 483 -3.40 -8.18 20.45
CA TYR A 483 -4.14 -9.34 20.95
C TYR A 483 -5.40 -8.90 21.69
N GLU A 484 -6.54 -9.55 21.47
CA GLU A 484 -7.63 -9.53 22.46
C GLU A 484 -7.29 -10.53 23.57
N ASP A 485 -7.60 -10.15 24.81
CA ASP A 485 -7.00 -10.52 26.09
C ASP A 485 -6.82 -11.99 26.49
N ARG A 486 -6.90 -13.01 25.60
CA ARG A 486 -6.40 -14.39 25.87
C ARG A 486 -6.45 -15.42 24.73
N ASP A 487 -7.08 -15.19 23.58
CA ASP A 487 -7.27 -16.23 22.55
C ASP A 487 -6.19 -16.24 21.47
N ILE A 488 -4.95 -16.44 21.90
CA ILE A 488 -3.82 -16.59 20.98
C ILE A 488 -3.70 -18.05 20.58
N ARG A 489 -3.94 -18.31 19.31
CA ARG A 489 -3.68 -19.59 18.67
C ARG A 489 -2.36 -19.54 17.93
N HIS A 490 -1.48 -20.51 18.17
CA HIS A 490 -0.25 -20.71 17.40
C HIS A 490 -0.49 -21.80 16.36
N GLY A 491 -0.90 -21.45 15.14
CA GLY A 491 -1.05 -22.37 14.00
C GLY A 491 0.27 -22.63 13.26
N GLY A 492 0.34 -23.66 12.40
CA GLY A 492 1.44 -23.86 11.45
C GLY A 492 1.40 -22.88 10.27
N TYR A 493 2.29 -23.05 9.29
CA TYR A 493 2.26 -22.24 8.06
C TYR A 493 0.94 -22.45 7.31
N GLY A 494 0.22 -21.36 7.00
CA GLY A 494 -1.12 -21.38 6.43
C GLY A 494 -2.24 -21.77 7.41
N ASP A 495 -1.95 -21.94 8.70
CA ASP A 495 -2.95 -22.20 9.74
C ASP A 495 -3.08 -20.99 10.68
N THR A 496 -4.31 -20.50 10.78
CA THR A 496 -4.68 -19.12 11.06
C THR A 496 -4.65 -18.83 12.55
N GLY A 497 -3.45 -18.93 13.09
CA GLY A 497 -3.13 -18.41 14.40
C GLY A 497 -3.09 -16.88 14.42
N ASN A 498 -3.00 -16.31 15.62
CA ASN A 498 -2.90 -14.86 15.83
C ASN A 498 -1.50 -14.44 16.27
N TRP A 499 -0.49 -15.29 16.05
CA TRP A 499 0.88 -15.11 16.56
C TRP A 499 1.72 -14.16 15.71
N ALA A 500 2.79 -13.60 16.30
CA ALA A 500 3.80 -12.80 15.59
C ALA A 500 5.16 -13.49 15.64
N SER A 501 5.91 -13.52 14.54
CA SER A 501 7.29 -14.03 14.54
C SER A 501 8.18 -13.19 13.66
N THR A 502 9.31 -12.70 14.18
CA THR A 502 10.24 -11.92 13.38
C THR A 502 10.89 -12.71 12.25
N ILE A 503 11.13 -14.01 12.47
CA ILE A 503 11.66 -14.94 11.48
C ILE A 503 10.72 -16.15 11.35
N MET A 504 10.35 -16.50 10.13
CA MET A 504 9.59 -17.71 9.81
C MET A 504 10.37 -18.58 8.83
N PHE A 505 10.60 -19.85 9.19
CA PHE A 505 11.17 -20.85 8.29
C PHE A 505 10.07 -21.70 7.66
N VAL A 506 10.17 -21.95 6.36
CA VAL A 506 9.22 -22.76 5.60
C VAL A 506 9.99 -23.78 4.78
N SER A 507 9.73 -25.07 5.00
CA SER A 507 10.33 -26.17 4.22
C SER A 507 11.87 -26.18 4.19
N MET A 508 12.51 -25.75 5.28
CA MET A 508 13.98 -25.74 5.45
C MET A 508 14.51 -27.11 5.92
N ASP A 509 14.07 -28.17 5.24
CA ASP A 509 14.28 -29.58 5.59
C ASP A 509 15.18 -30.33 4.60
N LYS A 510 15.99 -29.59 3.81
CA LYS A 510 16.81 -30.11 2.70
C LYS A 510 18.19 -30.66 3.09
N GLY A 511 18.48 -30.76 4.38
CA GLY A 511 19.74 -31.29 4.91
C GLY A 511 20.87 -30.25 4.98
N SER A 512 22.01 -30.68 5.51
CA SER A 512 23.13 -29.78 5.80
C SER A 512 23.94 -29.41 4.55
N ALA A 513 24.52 -28.21 4.57
CA ALA A 513 25.52 -27.75 3.62
C ALA A 513 26.87 -28.45 3.81
N THR A 514 27.73 -28.38 2.79
CA THR A 514 29.15 -28.74 2.91
C THR A 514 29.87 -27.82 3.92
N PRO A 515 30.95 -28.28 4.58
CA PRO A 515 31.68 -27.45 5.54
C PRO A 515 32.10 -26.09 4.97
N GLY A 516 31.77 -25.00 5.67
CA GLY A 516 32.05 -23.63 5.25
C GLY A 516 30.94 -22.98 4.42
N MET A 517 29.99 -23.76 3.91
CA MET A 517 28.82 -23.26 3.19
C MET A 517 27.60 -23.16 4.09
N TYR A 518 26.60 -22.38 3.66
CA TYR A 518 25.33 -22.22 4.35
C TYR A 518 24.23 -21.86 3.35
N SER A 519 22.97 -22.07 3.73
CA SER A 519 21.83 -21.65 2.94
C SER A 519 21.57 -20.15 3.13
N ILE A 520 21.53 -19.71 4.39
CA ILE A 520 21.36 -18.31 4.74
C ILE A 520 22.15 -17.96 6.02
N PHE A 521 22.71 -16.76 6.03
CA PHE A 521 23.40 -16.17 7.17
C PHE A 521 22.71 -14.86 7.58
N VAL A 522 22.13 -14.86 8.78
CA VAL A 522 21.39 -13.74 9.36
C VAL A 522 22.21 -13.15 10.50
N HIS A 523 22.75 -11.94 10.33
CA HIS A 523 23.62 -11.33 11.34
C HIS A 523 23.53 -9.81 11.46
N ASP A 524 23.89 -9.28 12.63
CA ASP A 524 23.91 -7.83 12.87
C ASP A 524 22.55 -7.12 12.60
N ASN A 525 21.43 -7.84 12.74
CA ASN A 525 20.09 -7.27 12.61
C ASN A 525 19.49 -6.94 13.97
N THR A 526 18.51 -6.04 13.96
CA THR A 526 17.60 -5.82 15.09
C THR A 526 16.24 -6.44 14.78
N PHE A 527 15.78 -7.31 15.67
CA PHE A 527 14.48 -7.97 15.62
C PHE A 527 13.63 -7.51 16.81
N ILE A 528 12.41 -7.06 16.54
CA ILE A 528 11.47 -6.59 17.56
C ILE A 528 10.18 -7.38 17.41
N SER A 529 9.73 -8.03 18.49
CA SER A 529 8.50 -8.82 18.50
C SER A 529 7.67 -8.54 19.76
N ASN A 530 6.40 -8.92 19.76
CA ASN A 530 5.60 -9.08 20.99
C ASN A 530 5.22 -10.54 21.29
N ASP A 531 5.77 -11.50 20.54
CA ASP A 531 5.50 -12.93 20.73
C ASP A 531 6.74 -13.80 20.42
N LEU A 532 6.87 -14.35 19.21
CA LEU A 532 7.98 -15.22 18.83
C LEU A 532 9.12 -14.45 18.16
N PHE A 533 10.34 -14.97 18.30
CA PHE A 533 11.46 -14.51 17.47
C PHE A 533 11.63 -15.40 16.24
N LEU A 534 11.63 -16.72 16.45
CA LEU A 534 11.82 -17.72 15.39
C LEU A 534 10.66 -18.72 15.43
N ASN A 535 10.10 -19.01 14.26
CA ASN A 535 9.04 -19.99 14.08
C ASN A 535 9.31 -20.86 12.84
N SER A 536 8.78 -22.08 12.85
CA SER A 536 8.79 -23.00 11.72
C SER A 536 7.56 -23.91 11.75
N SER A 537 7.19 -24.50 10.62
CA SER A 537 6.19 -25.59 10.59
C SER A 537 6.78 -26.95 10.98
N SER A 538 8.09 -27.12 10.85
CA SER A 538 8.82 -28.37 11.09
C SER A 538 10.27 -28.09 11.50
N GLU A 539 10.96 -29.10 12.03
CA GLU A 539 12.37 -28.98 12.36
C GLU A 539 13.20 -28.49 11.17
N VAL A 540 14.08 -27.53 11.42
CA VAL A 540 15.03 -27.01 10.44
C VAL A 540 16.30 -27.84 10.50
N ASN A 541 16.60 -28.58 9.43
CA ASN A 541 17.79 -29.43 9.34
C ASN A 541 18.86 -28.89 8.37
N MET A 542 18.61 -27.71 7.78
CA MET A 542 19.53 -27.02 6.89
C MET A 542 20.59 -26.23 7.65
N THR A 543 21.74 -26.00 7.01
CA THR A 543 22.78 -25.12 7.57
C THR A 543 22.33 -23.66 7.48
N VAL A 544 21.79 -23.16 8.58
CA VAL A 544 21.38 -21.77 8.80
C VAL A 544 22.26 -21.17 9.88
N ARG A 545 22.78 -19.96 9.64
CA ARG A 545 23.58 -19.21 10.61
C ARG A 545 22.79 -18.01 11.11
N ILE A 546 22.69 -17.84 12.43
CA ILE A 546 22.01 -16.72 13.07
C ILE A 546 22.94 -16.20 14.15
N GLU A 547 23.63 -15.10 13.90
CA GLU A 547 24.74 -14.65 14.77
C GLU A 547 24.72 -13.13 14.97
N ASN A 548 25.18 -12.63 16.12
CA ASN A 548 25.33 -11.19 16.40
C ASN A 548 24.04 -10.34 16.23
N ASN A 549 22.85 -10.94 16.30
CA ASN A 549 21.60 -10.19 16.20
C ASN A 549 21.13 -9.68 17.56
N ASN A 550 20.31 -8.65 17.56
CA ASN A 550 19.65 -8.10 18.74
C ASN A 550 18.14 -8.37 18.68
N PHE A 551 17.65 -9.26 19.54
CA PHE A 551 16.25 -9.62 19.68
C PHE A 551 15.63 -8.90 20.89
N LYS A 552 14.58 -8.11 20.64
CA LYS A 552 13.89 -7.29 21.64
C LYS A 552 12.42 -7.65 21.72
N LEU A 553 11.93 -7.95 22.92
CA LEU A 553 10.50 -8.17 23.17
C LEU A 553 9.84 -6.88 23.67
N THR A 554 8.68 -6.52 23.13
CA THR A 554 7.98 -5.25 23.44
C THR A 554 7.02 -5.31 24.63
N GLY A 555 7.17 -6.31 25.50
CA GLY A 555 6.34 -6.46 26.70
C GLY A 555 6.48 -7.84 27.33
N ALA A 556 5.63 -8.14 28.32
CA ALA A 556 5.50 -9.50 28.82
C ALA A 556 4.94 -10.40 27.72
N PRO A 557 5.54 -11.58 27.48
CA PRO A 557 5.09 -12.48 26.43
C PRO A 557 3.73 -13.06 26.78
N HIS A 558 2.84 -13.12 25.79
CA HIS A 558 1.46 -13.51 26.05
C HIS A 558 1.25 -15.02 26.27
N VAL A 559 2.09 -15.93 25.72
CA VAL A 559 1.74 -17.37 25.72
C VAL A 559 2.89 -18.34 25.93
N THR A 560 4.08 -18.11 25.35
CA THR A 560 5.17 -19.08 25.54
C THR A 560 5.75 -18.95 26.95
N SER A 561 5.87 -20.05 27.70
CA SER A 561 6.64 -20.06 28.96
C SER A 561 8.14 -20.26 28.70
N ARG A 562 8.50 -20.64 27.47
CA ARG A 562 9.89 -20.81 27.03
C ARG A 562 10.57 -19.46 26.89
N GLU A 563 11.63 -19.28 27.65
CA GLU A 563 12.51 -18.13 27.60
C GLU A 563 13.08 -17.89 26.19
N SER A 564 13.34 -18.95 25.43
CA SER A 564 13.96 -18.87 24.09
C SER A 564 13.04 -18.28 23.01
N ARG A 565 11.71 -18.28 23.17
CA ARG A 565 10.75 -17.75 22.16
C ARG A 565 10.90 -18.36 20.77
N PHE A 566 11.41 -19.58 20.70
CA PHE A 566 11.55 -20.36 19.48
C PHE A 566 10.48 -21.43 19.41
N ARG A 567 9.91 -21.61 18.23
CA ARG A 567 8.88 -22.61 17.99
C ARG A 567 9.25 -23.51 16.82
N ALA A 568 9.24 -24.82 17.09
CA ALA A 568 9.39 -25.90 16.11
C ALA A 568 10.67 -25.86 15.24
N VAL A 569 11.67 -25.02 15.57
CA VAL A 569 12.93 -24.93 14.82
C VAL A 569 13.85 -26.14 14.97
N GLY A 570 13.70 -26.94 16.03
CA GLY A 570 14.56 -28.07 16.34
C GLY A 570 15.71 -27.73 17.30
N THR A 571 16.14 -28.73 18.07
CA THR A 571 17.21 -28.57 19.10
C THR A 571 18.56 -28.18 18.50
N PRO A 572 18.99 -28.73 17.34
CA PRO A 572 20.27 -28.35 16.73
C PRO A 572 20.34 -26.86 16.39
N LEU A 573 19.32 -26.32 15.71
CA LEU A 573 19.30 -24.89 15.35
C LEU A 573 19.18 -23.99 16.59
N GLU A 574 18.33 -24.34 17.56
CA GLU A 574 18.22 -23.60 18.83
C GLU A 574 19.58 -23.50 19.55
N THR A 575 20.36 -24.58 19.54
CA THR A 575 21.72 -24.59 20.13
C THR A 575 22.65 -23.62 19.41
N LEU A 576 22.65 -23.61 18.07
CA LEU A 576 23.47 -22.71 17.26
C LEU A 576 23.09 -21.25 17.48
N VAL A 577 21.80 -20.93 17.53
CA VAL A 577 21.30 -19.58 17.81
C VAL A 577 21.79 -19.09 19.17
N ASN A 578 21.72 -19.93 20.20
CA ASN A 578 22.19 -19.57 21.54
C ASN A 578 23.72 -19.39 21.62
N GLN A 579 24.49 -20.04 20.74
CA GLN A 579 25.94 -19.92 20.67
C GLN A 579 26.43 -18.79 19.74
N GLY A 580 25.55 -18.28 18.87
CA GLY A 580 25.88 -17.28 17.84
C GLY A 580 26.08 -15.85 18.35
N ASN A 581 26.31 -15.61 19.65
CA ASN A 581 26.46 -14.25 20.21
C ASN A 581 25.24 -13.33 19.93
N ASN A 582 24.03 -13.90 19.88
CA ASN A 582 22.80 -13.14 19.79
C ASN A 582 22.42 -12.56 21.16
N GLN A 583 21.88 -11.35 21.18
CA GLN A 583 21.40 -10.68 22.39
C GLN A 583 19.87 -10.79 22.47
N PHE A 584 19.35 -11.17 23.64
CA PHE A 584 17.92 -11.23 23.91
C PHE A 584 17.59 -10.29 25.07
N SER A 585 16.65 -9.37 24.86
CA SER A 585 16.28 -8.38 25.87
C SER A 585 14.77 -8.12 25.91
N LEU A 586 14.28 -7.76 27.10
CA LEU A 586 12.96 -7.19 27.29
C LEU A 586 13.08 -5.67 27.16
N ASN A 587 12.26 -5.07 26.30
CA ASN A 587 12.15 -3.62 26.20
C ASN A 587 10.99 -3.13 27.06
N THR A 588 11.26 -2.83 28.33
CA THR A 588 10.27 -2.30 29.28
C THR A 588 9.85 -0.86 28.99
N ASP A 589 10.65 -0.13 28.19
CA ASP A 589 10.42 1.28 27.87
C ASP A 589 9.64 1.48 26.56
N TRP A 590 9.32 0.39 25.86
CA TRP A 590 8.57 0.46 24.60
C TRP A 590 7.12 0.91 24.84
N LYS A 591 6.88 2.22 24.69
CA LYS A 591 5.54 2.79 24.57
C LYS A 591 5.13 2.65 23.11
N ASN A 592 4.28 1.67 22.82
CA ASN A 592 3.82 1.36 21.47
C ASN A 592 2.84 2.44 20.97
N PRO A 593 3.17 3.24 19.95
CA PRO A 593 2.29 4.34 19.55
C PRO A 593 1.12 3.93 18.63
N ASP A 594 1.09 2.72 18.05
CA ASP A 594 0.15 2.40 16.95
C ASP A 594 -0.70 1.13 17.07
N ILE A 595 -0.43 0.22 18.02
CA ILE A 595 -1.09 -1.11 18.03
C ILE A 595 -2.35 -1.13 18.87
N ASN A 596 -2.35 -0.35 19.93
CA ASN A 596 -3.59 -0.03 20.55
C ASN A 596 -4.16 1.14 19.76
N GLY A 597 -5.31 0.94 19.14
CA GLY A 597 -6.22 2.06 18.86
C GLY A 597 -6.74 2.71 20.15
N ASP A 598 -6.19 2.36 21.32
CA ASP A 598 -6.00 3.34 22.37
C ASP A 598 -4.85 4.26 21.87
N GLY A 599 -5.14 5.42 21.30
CA GLY A 599 -6.11 6.24 21.97
C GLY A 599 -5.81 6.19 23.49
N ARG A 600 -4.56 6.44 23.89
CA ARG A 600 -4.37 7.75 24.52
C ARG A 600 -5.07 8.72 23.60
N THR A 601 -6.38 8.81 23.81
CA THR A 601 -7.14 10.00 23.62
C THR A 601 -6.24 10.96 24.34
N ASN A 602 -5.43 11.66 23.54
CA ASN A 602 -4.87 12.90 23.98
C ASN A 602 -6.11 13.56 24.59
N ILE A 603 -6.12 13.86 25.89
CA ILE A 603 -7.35 14.29 26.58
C ILE A 603 -8.09 15.32 25.71
N THR A 604 -7.33 16.11 24.97
CA THR A 604 -7.65 16.85 23.74
C THR A 604 -8.63 16.18 22.75
N ASP A 605 -8.34 15.03 22.14
CA ASP A 605 -9.19 14.36 21.15
C ASP A 605 -10.49 13.79 21.75
N ALA A 606 -10.46 13.30 23.00
CA ALA A 606 -11.68 12.91 23.73
C ALA A 606 -12.56 14.12 24.04
N VAL A 607 -11.96 15.22 24.49
CA VAL A 607 -12.62 16.49 24.77
C VAL A 607 -13.21 17.07 23.48
N VAL A 608 -12.45 17.07 22.37
CA VAL A 608 -12.92 17.54 21.05
C VAL A 608 -14.07 16.68 20.53
N PHE A 609 -14.00 15.35 20.65
CA PHE A 609 -15.08 14.46 20.24
C PHE A 609 -16.36 14.65 21.07
N LEU A 610 -16.22 14.84 22.40
CA LEU A 610 -17.35 15.08 23.30
C LEU A 610 -17.99 16.48 23.09
N LEU A 611 -17.18 17.50 22.83
CA LEU A 611 -17.65 18.85 22.48
C LEU A 611 -18.41 18.83 21.15
N LYS A 612 -17.89 18.14 20.13
CA LYS A 612 -18.58 17.94 18.83
C LYS A 612 -19.91 17.19 18.98
N ARG A 613 -19.96 16.17 19.85
CA ARG A 613 -21.18 15.38 20.11
C ARG A 613 -22.26 16.19 20.84
N ARG A 614 -21.89 17.05 21.79
CA ARG A 614 -22.86 17.93 22.48
C ARG A 614 -23.35 19.08 21.60
N GLN A 615 -22.55 19.53 20.63
CA GLN A 615 -22.97 20.50 19.61
C GLN A 615 -23.99 19.89 18.64
N SER A 616 -23.84 18.63 18.25
CA SER A 616 -24.84 17.93 17.43
C SER A 616 -26.15 17.65 18.17
N ASP A 617 -26.13 17.63 19.50
CA ASP A 617 -27.30 17.38 20.35
C ASP A 617 -28.06 18.69 20.74
N HIS A 618 -27.63 19.87 20.29
CA HIS A 618 -28.24 21.18 20.58
C HIS A 618 -28.38 21.55 22.08
N ILE A 619 -27.51 21.05 22.95
CA ILE A 619 -27.60 21.27 24.42
C ILE A 619 -26.81 22.52 24.88
N LEU A 620 -25.95 23.10 24.04
CA LEU A 620 -25.21 24.31 24.39
C LEU A 620 -25.99 25.57 23.98
N GLY A 621 -26.71 26.15 24.93
CA GLY A 621 -27.12 27.55 24.85
C GLY A 621 -25.92 28.47 25.07
N ASP A 622 -25.95 29.64 24.44
CA ASP A 622 -24.89 30.67 24.37
C ASP A 622 -23.97 30.73 25.60
N TRP A 623 -22.72 30.33 25.41
CA TRP A 623 -21.63 30.59 26.36
C TRP A 623 -21.16 32.04 26.17
N ASN A 624 -21.23 32.83 27.24
CA ASN A 624 -20.80 34.22 27.25
C ASN A 624 -19.37 34.31 27.84
N VAL A 625 -18.39 34.58 27.00
CA VAL A 625 -16.95 34.42 27.27
C VAL A 625 -16.35 35.54 28.16
N ASP A 626 -17.14 36.50 28.62
CA ASP A 626 -16.64 37.67 29.37
C ASP A 626 -16.72 37.57 30.91
N GLY A 627 -17.06 36.41 31.47
CA GLY A 627 -17.11 36.20 32.93
C GLY A 627 -16.11 35.15 33.37
N ARG A 628 -15.24 35.49 34.35
CA ARG A 628 -14.40 34.51 35.05
C ARG A 628 -15.28 33.45 35.71
N GLU A 629 -15.50 32.34 35.02
CA GLU A 629 -16.07 31.14 35.62
C GLU A 629 -14.94 30.32 36.24
N ASP A 630 -15.27 29.75 37.40
CA ASP A 630 -14.35 29.15 38.33
C ASP A 630 -13.79 27.86 37.72
N LEU A 631 -12.47 27.72 37.66
CA LEU A 631 -11.78 26.53 37.12
C LEU A 631 -12.32 25.23 37.76
N SER A 632 -12.95 25.34 38.94
CA SER A 632 -13.67 24.27 39.62
C SER A 632 -14.78 23.61 38.80
N ASP A 633 -15.49 24.34 37.95
CA ASP A 633 -16.64 23.82 37.20
C ASP A 633 -16.20 22.99 35.99
N VAL A 634 -15.12 23.43 35.32
CA VAL A 634 -14.44 22.64 34.28
C VAL A 634 -13.81 21.38 34.87
N VAL A 635 -13.21 21.48 36.07
CA VAL A 635 -12.66 20.33 36.79
C VAL A 635 -13.75 19.37 37.26
N ALA A 636 -14.90 19.87 37.72
CA ALA A 636 -16.04 19.05 38.09
C ALA A 636 -16.61 18.28 36.89
N LEU A 637 -16.72 18.94 35.74
CA LEU A 637 -17.16 18.34 34.48
C LEU A 637 -16.19 17.25 33.99
N LEU A 638 -14.88 17.50 34.03
CA LEU A 638 -13.87 16.50 33.67
C LEU A 638 -13.87 15.30 34.62
N ARG A 639 -14.10 15.51 35.92
CA ARG A 639 -14.26 14.42 36.90
C ARG A 639 -15.50 13.58 36.65
N GLU A 640 -16.63 14.21 36.32
CA GLU A 640 -17.88 13.50 36.01
C GLU A 640 -17.72 12.63 34.75
N ILE A 641 -17.08 13.15 33.70
CA ILE A 641 -16.80 12.42 32.45
C ILE A 641 -15.88 11.22 32.70
N LEU A 642 -14.82 11.38 33.50
CA LEU A 642 -13.89 10.29 33.80
C LEU A 642 -14.53 9.22 34.70
N SER A 643 -15.44 9.60 35.59
CA SER A 643 -16.14 8.66 36.49
C SER A 643 -17.22 7.81 35.83
N THR A 644 -17.77 8.26 34.70
CA THR A 644 -18.88 7.58 34.00
C THR A 644 -18.44 6.73 32.82
N SER A 645 -17.17 6.88 32.38
CA SER A 645 -16.62 6.23 31.18
C SER A 645 -15.68 5.05 31.47
N LEU A 646 -15.28 4.84 32.73
CA LEU A 646 -14.31 3.82 33.12
C LEU A 646 -15.02 2.63 33.80
N THR A 647 -14.92 1.44 33.20
CA THR A 647 -15.26 0.19 33.89
C THR A 647 -14.28 -0.06 35.06
N PRO A 648 -14.67 -0.81 36.11
CA PRO A 648 -13.91 -0.95 37.37
C PRO A 648 -12.48 -1.53 37.28
N GLN A 649 -11.95 -1.83 36.09
CA GLN A 649 -10.61 -2.38 35.89
C GLN A 649 -9.54 -1.33 35.55
N ASN A 650 -9.92 -0.05 35.38
CA ASN A 650 -8.99 1.05 35.16
C ASN A 650 -8.81 1.88 36.43
N GLU A 651 -8.17 1.30 37.46
CA GLU A 651 -7.55 2.11 38.52
C GLU A 651 -6.27 2.76 37.97
N PHE A 652 -6.46 3.74 37.07
CA PHE A 652 -5.52 4.86 37.05
C PHE A 652 -5.80 5.66 38.32
N THR A 653 -4.84 5.70 39.23
CA THR A 653 -4.91 6.60 40.38
C THR A 653 -5.09 8.02 39.87
N LEU A 654 -6.23 8.63 40.18
CA LEU A 654 -6.49 10.07 40.02
C LEU A 654 -5.39 10.94 40.67
N ASP A 655 -4.53 10.34 41.48
CA ASP A 655 -3.35 10.93 42.11
C ASP A 655 -2.24 11.40 41.14
N ALA A 656 -2.37 11.18 39.82
CA ALA A 656 -1.40 11.69 38.84
C ALA A 656 -1.62 13.16 38.45
N LEU A 657 -2.76 13.77 38.80
CA LEU A 657 -3.08 15.19 38.55
C LEU A 657 -2.98 15.98 39.87
N GLN A 658 -1.78 16.09 40.43
CA GLN A 658 -1.57 16.72 41.74
C GLN A 658 -1.34 18.23 41.69
N THR A 659 -1.03 18.81 40.53
CA THR A 659 -0.66 20.23 40.43
C THR A 659 -1.41 20.98 39.33
N VAL A 660 -1.62 22.28 39.56
CA VAL A 660 -2.20 23.22 38.57
C VAL A 660 -1.34 23.32 37.31
N ASP A 661 -0.03 23.07 37.43
CA ASP A 661 0.94 23.17 36.34
C ASP A 661 0.80 22.01 35.33
N ASP A 662 0.47 20.80 35.81
CA ASP A 662 0.23 19.64 34.93
C ASP A 662 -1.01 19.86 34.05
N ILE A 663 -2.06 20.47 34.60
CA ILE A 663 -3.30 20.77 33.89
C ILE A 663 -3.08 21.88 32.86
N SER A 664 -2.34 22.94 33.22
CA SER A 664 -2.03 24.09 32.37
C SER A 664 -1.39 23.69 31.03
N ILE A 665 -0.46 22.73 31.05
CA ILE A 665 0.25 22.22 29.87
C ILE A 665 -0.73 21.55 28.89
N TYR A 666 -1.65 20.73 29.39
CA TYR A 666 -2.61 20.02 28.55
C TYR A 666 -3.73 20.93 28.02
N THR A 667 -4.19 21.91 28.80
CA THR A 667 -5.13 22.93 28.31
C THR A 667 -4.50 23.81 27.24
N SER A 668 -3.24 24.23 27.41
CA SER A 668 -2.55 25.08 26.41
C SER A 668 -2.36 24.34 25.08
N ALA A 669 -2.04 23.04 25.13
CA ALA A 669 -1.94 22.20 23.94
C ALA A 669 -3.31 21.96 23.27
N ALA A 670 -4.39 21.88 24.05
CA ALA A 670 -5.74 21.77 23.52
C ALA A 670 -6.23 23.06 22.85
N PHE A 671 -5.98 24.22 23.48
CA PHE A 671 -6.31 25.53 22.90
C PHE A 671 -5.55 25.80 21.60
N ALA A 672 -4.24 25.54 21.57
CA ALA A 672 -3.43 25.66 20.35
C ALA A 672 -3.95 24.77 19.20
N ARG A 673 -4.57 23.63 19.53
CA ARG A 673 -5.14 22.70 18.55
C ARG A 673 -6.57 23.07 18.12
N LEU A 674 -7.30 23.84 18.92
CA LEU A 674 -8.60 24.42 18.57
C LEU A 674 -8.45 25.64 17.66
N GLU A 675 -7.46 26.50 17.94
CA GLU A 675 -7.08 27.61 17.06
C GLU A 675 -6.59 27.09 15.69
N SER A 676 -5.80 26.02 15.67
CA SER A 676 -5.28 25.47 14.40
C SER A 676 -6.33 24.81 13.50
N VAL A 677 -7.54 24.56 14.00
CA VAL A 677 -8.68 24.05 13.23
C VAL A 677 -9.76 25.11 12.95
N GLY A 678 -9.44 26.40 13.16
CA GLY A 678 -10.28 27.53 12.74
C GLY A 678 -11.49 27.80 13.64
N MET A 679 -11.43 27.43 14.92
CA MET A 679 -12.47 27.73 15.92
C MET A 679 -12.09 28.94 16.77
N ASP A 680 -11.82 30.08 16.14
CA ASP A 680 -11.46 31.32 16.84
C ASP A 680 -12.67 31.86 17.65
N GLY A 681 -12.51 31.99 18.98
CA GLY A 681 -13.50 32.57 19.90
C GLY A 681 -14.16 31.61 20.91
N LEU A 682 -13.69 30.36 20.98
CA LEU A 682 -14.11 29.34 21.96
C LEU A 682 -13.20 29.30 23.19
#